data_AF-A0A292SIB9-F1
#
_entry.id   AF-A0A292SIB9-F1
#
_cell.length_a   1.000
_cell.length_b   1.000
_cell.length_c   1.000
_cell.angle_alpha   90.00
_cell.angle_beta   90.00
_cell.angle_gamma   90.00
#
_symmetry.space_group_name_H-M   'P 1'
#
loop_
_entity.id
_entity.type
_entity.pdbx_description
1 polymer ?
#
loop_
_entity_poly.entity_id
_entity_poly.type
_entity_poly.pdbx_seq_one_letter_code
_entity_poly.pdbx_strand_id
1 'polypeptide(L)'
;MKVESINCSYNKYKLPNKKHNSVGFRAASPKLFQQKPNFASRIKAFINSLFKKEQAVKGGKAKLQEIGFDTEEIRILAKRTNVSDASDFIKKAIDAGCSKSLIYNYFPIATGLTIKDFSDFLGLGFTDFGKLNDLAEQLYDDDKNYDKRFIEAAKEIYKETGEFNSHLVFSCRHPDTKEYLPEIFEFIKANLNENDLYRYLEFARNSALDKILPEKVEICKYIYNSDIWNQISPIMAIIADCDEIKKDDCKELFELFEKIDAYDEEVDDPWLNSCVKNVDELKTILRIFDTALKKKEILREAQCEITTQDIYDLIMGNQQRTMFAVNTLGEKSFIDSFKHKYDYVEDYMQFFADSNNKTVDEDLLRVINPENSSLYKELESKIKALKKSLADSPDKQKTIKAINNAAYQKNKLIKDSIKDPKDKLELAIMYFTVKDSCNEAALEKIKQYMNYKTDEEKAKFYEVCNELIFDVLETDLVHDPHPNIKRLLDFSKSKYLPALFNCDAEFKENFDLMVSRLYDHLDKNVLNCFNSLPQNIETKAAFAKLGLHYSKWVKSSKYSFVETEVKLDTENMKQHALTNFEKDINDDLYKLIPDEEKQKIAKALKSSGFDIKEIEQTVFGEGGWFDGTKKVLKLYKNDKPAVFEDLKEILNIFNTEFNTNPFWTREYSDESINNAKENFKTHISKLRYNEVKNALTNKKDRTTRIRVEKTNMNNIPHALFLGNHASCCTAVDSFNGWSAPAYIMNKLISSIEVKDGDNFIGNTMCYIALIDNKPALVLDNIELKPQYQYNDKIRDAIFEYAKKLCAELGKPQMAIYLGPNRHKVNLDEFPIENKHFTIVGSTGDDKIYLDYDAEAHQISKDLTIDSPMYKIR
;
A
#
# COMPACT_ATOMS: atom_id res chain seq x y z
N MET A 1 -13.97 -27.41 34.13
CA MET A 1 -13.34 -26.46 35.08
C MET A 1 -11.92 -26.93 35.38
N LYS A 2 -10.96 -26.47 34.58
CA LYS A 2 -9.52 -26.30 34.84
C LYS A 2 -8.96 -25.74 33.53
N VAL A 3 -8.36 -24.55 33.64
CA VAL A 3 -7.75 -23.79 32.55
C VAL A 3 -6.36 -24.38 32.35
N GLU A 4 -6.06 -24.87 31.15
CA GLU A 4 -4.68 -25.14 30.72
C GLU A 4 -4.37 -24.23 29.54
N SER A 5 -3.28 -23.49 29.73
CA SER A 5 -2.72 -22.43 28.92
C SER A 5 -2.20 -22.92 27.58
N ILE A 6 -2.60 -22.27 26.48
CA ILE A 6 -1.86 -22.32 25.21
C ILE A 6 -0.88 -21.14 25.22
N ASN A 7 0.41 -21.48 25.20
CA ASN A 7 1.52 -20.56 25.13
C ASN A 7 1.54 -19.84 23.76
N CYS A 8 1.25 -18.54 23.76
CA CYS A 8 1.73 -17.65 22.70
C CYS A 8 3.18 -17.28 22.99
N SER A 9 4.09 -17.70 22.12
CA SER A 9 5.48 -17.23 22.11
C SER A 9 5.85 -16.74 20.72
N TYR A 10 5.48 -15.48 20.41
CA TYR A 10 6.16 -14.68 19.41
C TYR A 10 6.78 -13.48 20.12
N ASN A 11 8.10 -13.47 20.20
CA ASN A 11 8.86 -12.29 20.61
C ASN A 11 10.31 -12.42 20.17
N LYS A 12 10.69 -11.61 19.16
CA LYS A 12 11.73 -10.56 19.22
C LYS A 12 12.43 -10.40 17.87
N TYR A 13 12.46 -9.16 17.36
CA TYR A 13 13.71 -8.40 17.28
C TYR A 13 13.47 -6.91 17.56
N LYS A 14 14.45 -6.32 18.26
CA LYS A 14 14.53 -4.95 18.76
C LYS A 14 15.19 -4.06 17.71
N LEU A 15 14.68 -2.84 17.52
CA LEU A 15 15.44 -1.77 16.88
C LEU A 15 16.42 -1.10 17.88
N PRO A 16 17.56 -0.54 17.42
CA PRO A 16 18.61 0.01 18.28
C PRO A 16 18.24 1.38 18.87
N ASN A 17 18.56 1.55 20.15
CA ASN A 17 18.42 2.79 20.92
C ASN A 17 19.13 3.99 20.25
N LYS A 18 18.40 5.05 19.92
CA LYS A 18 18.92 6.43 19.92
C LYS A 18 18.53 7.14 21.22
N LYS A 19 19.54 7.65 21.92
CA LYS A 19 19.51 8.30 23.23
C LYS A 19 18.52 9.48 23.26
N HIS A 20 17.53 9.41 24.14
CA HIS A 20 16.84 10.60 24.65
C HIS A 20 17.71 11.27 25.73
N ASN A 21 17.96 12.58 25.55
CA ASN A 21 18.30 13.46 26.65
C ASN A 21 17.03 13.75 27.45
N SER A 22 16.91 13.11 28.61
CA SER A 22 15.89 13.40 29.62
C SER A 22 16.45 14.35 30.69
N VAL A 23 15.73 15.43 30.98
CA VAL A 23 15.73 16.11 32.28
C VAL A 23 14.24 16.28 32.62
N GLY A 24 13.63 15.37 33.38
CA GLY A 24 13.34 15.52 34.82
C GLY A 24 11.94 16.12 35.04
N PHE A 25 11.00 15.64 35.87
CA PHE A 25 11.10 14.91 37.13
C PHE A 25 9.76 14.24 37.52
N ARG A 26 9.89 13.01 38.04
CA ARG A 26 9.19 12.30 39.15
C ARG A 26 7.68 11.99 39.13
N ALA A 27 7.47 10.67 39.25
CA ALA A 27 6.26 9.92 39.55
C ALA A 27 5.79 10.01 41.02
N ALA A 28 4.52 9.66 41.25
CA ALA A 28 4.07 8.95 42.45
C ALA A 28 2.80 8.09 42.19
N SER A 29 3.05 6.78 42.08
CA SER A 29 2.31 5.59 42.60
C SER A 29 0.84 5.27 42.23
N PRO A 30 0.52 3.97 41.98
CA PRO A 30 -0.79 3.48 41.52
C PRO A 30 -1.63 2.81 42.62
N LYS A 31 -2.93 3.11 42.70
CA LYS A 31 -3.97 2.27 43.32
C LYS A 31 -5.37 2.75 42.87
N LEU A 32 -6.04 1.93 42.05
CA LEU A 32 -7.50 1.69 41.97
C LEU A 32 -7.94 1.31 40.55
N PHE A 33 -7.80 0.03 40.22
CA PHE A 33 -8.69 -0.66 39.29
C PHE A 33 -9.99 -1.02 40.04
N GLN A 34 -11.16 -0.63 39.54
CA GLN A 34 -12.30 -1.52 39.20
C GLN A 34 -13.64 -0.78 38.96
N GLN A 35 -14.21 -1.06 37.78
CA GLN A 35 -15.61 -1.04 37.32
C GLN A 35 -16.37 0.28 37.09
N LYS A 36 -16.59 0.62 35.80
CA LYS A 36 -17.84 1.25 35.28
C LYS A 36 -18.22 0.74 33.87
N PRO A 37 -19.52 0.74 33.50
CA PRO A 37 -20.10 -0.03 32.37
C PRO A 37 -20.10 0.68 31.01
N ASN A 38 -20.32 -0.12 29.95
CA ASN A 38 -20.30 0.20 28.51
C ASN A 38 -21.33 1.26 28.04
N PHE A 39 -20.88 2.11 27.11
CA PHE A 39 -21.51 3.22 26.39
C PHE A 39 -22.91 2.93 25.82
N ALA A 40 -23.21 1.70 25.41
CA ALA A 40 -24.54 1.30 24.90
C ALA A 40 -25.68 1.46 25.94
N SER A 41 -25.36 1.35 27.24
CA SER A 41 -26.32 1.54 28.34
C SER A 41 -26.74 3.03 28.49
N ARG A 42 -25.86 3.96 28.08
CA ARG A 42 -26.09 5.41 28.19
C ARG A 42 -27.01 5.93 27.08
N ILE A 43 -26.92 5.37 25.87
CA ILE A 43 -27.78 5.74 24.74
C ILE A 43 -29.24 5.29 24.98
N LYS A 44 -29.44 4.09 25.54
CA LYS A 44 -30.79 3.60 25.90
C LYS A 44 -31.44 4.41 27.03
N ALA A 45 -30.65 4.93 27.98
CA ALA A 45 -31.12 5.84 29.03
C ALA A 45 -31.42 7.26 28.51
N PHE A 46 -30.72 7.72 27.48
CA PHE A 46 -30.92 9.02 26.82
C PHE A 46 -32.18 9.03 25.95
N ILE A 47 -32.46 7.97 25.19
CA ILE A 47 -33.69 7.85 24.40
C ILE A 47 -34.93 7.76 25.32
N ASN A 48 -34.82 7.07 26.47
CA ASN A 48 -35.88 7.03 27.48
C ASN A 48 -36.06 8.36 28.25
N SER A 49 -35.06 9.26 28.27
CA SER A 49 -35.18 10.58 28.91
C SER A 49 -35.85 11.62 28.00
N LEU A 50 -35.76 11.45 26.68
CA LEU A 50 -36.46 12.28 25.69
C LEU A 50 -37.98 12.11 25.76
N PHE A 51 -38.49 10.87 25.90
CA PHE A 51 -39.94 10.63 26.04
C PHE A 51 -40.56 11.07 27.38
N LYS A 52 -39.76 11.32 28.43
CA LYS A 52 -40.26 11.82 29.74
C LYS A 52 -40.38 13.35 29.83
N LYS A 53 -39.79 14.11 28.89
CA LYS A 53 -39.80 15.59 28.90
C LYS A 53 -41.15 16.19 28.51
N GLU A 54 -41.90 15.59 27.59
CA GLU A 54 -43.22 16.08 27.16
C GLU A 54 -44.27 16.05 28.29
N GLN A 55 -44.21 15.06 29.19
CA GLN A 55 -45.10 15.00 30.37
C GLN A 55 -44.69 15.99 31.48
N ALA A 56 -43.42 16.37 31.60
CA ALA A 56 -42.94 17.33 32.60
C ALA A 56 -43.39 18.78 32.30
N VAL A 57 -43.48 19.14 31.01
CA VAL A 57 -43.90 20.48 30.55
C VAL A 57 -45.40 20.73 30.84
N LYS A 58 -46.26 19.72 30.65
CA LYS A 58 -47.69 19.82 31.00
C LYS A 58 -47.94 19.79 32.51
N GLY A 59 -47.13 19.06 33.28
CA GLY A 59 -47.24 18.97 34.74
C GLY A 59 -46.82 20.23 35.49
N GLY A 60 -45.81 20.97 35.00
CA GLY A 60 -45.30 22.20 35.66
C GLY A 60 -46.28 23.38 35.62
N LYS A 61 -46.99 23.57 34.50
CA LYS A 61 -47.98 24.64 34.32
C LYS A 61 -49.21 24.45 35.21
N ALA A 62 -49.70 23.21 35.32
CA ALA A 62 -50.83 22.87 36.19
C ALA A 62 -50.48 23.09 37.68
N LYS A 63 -49.26 22.74 38.08
CA LYS A 63 -48.80 22.86 39.47
C LYS A 63 -48.68 24.32 39.92
N LEU A 64 -48.16 25.23 39.08
CA LEU A 64 -48.06 26.67 39.41
C LEU A 64 -49.44 27.34 39.61
N GLN A 65 -50.45 26.91 38.86
CA GLN A 65 -51.84 27.36 39.03
C GLN A 65 -52.48 26.76 40.29
N GLU A 66 -52.12 25.53 40.67
CA GLU A 66 -52.62 24.83 41.87
C GLU A 66 -52.15 25.46 43.19
N ILE A 67 -51.00 26.16 43.19
CA ILE A 67 -50.45 26.90 44.35
C ILE A 67 -50.87 28.37 44.40
N GLY A 68 -51.80 28.79 43.54
CA GLY A 68 -52.50 30.09 43.63
C GLY A 68 -51.85 31.27 42.90
N PHE A 69 -50.92 31.04 41.97
CA PHE A 69 -50.32 32.12 41.18
C PHE A 69 -50.98 32.25 39.81
N ASP A 70 -51.63 33.39 39.55
CA ASP A 70 -52.14 33.74 38.21
C ASP A 70 -51.01 34.30 37.32
N THR A 71 -51.00 33.85 36.07
CA THR A 71 -50.14 34.33 34.97
C THR A 71 -50.13 35.86 34.84
N GLU A 72 -51.21 36.54 35.19
CA GLU A 72 -51.30 38.00 35.08
C GLU A 72 -50.65 38.73 36.28
N GLU A 73 -50.64 38.15 37.49
CA GLU A 73 -49.89 38.68 38.63
C GLU A 73 -48.37 38.60 38.40
N ILE A 74 -47.90 37.51 37.77
CA ILE A 74 -46.49 37.31 37.42
C ILE A 74 -46.02 38.38 36.39
N ARG A 75 -46.88 38.74 35.44
CA ARG A 75 -46.62 39.82 34.47
C ARG A 75 -46.58 41.20 35.12
N ILE A 76 -47.43 41.47 36.10
CA ILE A 76 -47.47 42.76 36.81
C ILE A 76 -46.23 42.94 37.71
N LEU A 77 -45.77 41.86 38.37
CA LEU A 77 -44.53 41.85 39.15
C LEU A 77 -43.28 42.11 38.28
N ALA A 78 -43.23 41.55 37.05
CA ALA A 78 -42.12 41.76 36.13
C ALA A 78 -42.01 43.21 35.60
N LYS A 79 -43.11 43.98 35.60
CA LYS A 79 -43.13 45.39 35.14
C LYS A 79 -42.80 46.41 36.23
N ARG A 80 -42.83 46.03 37.52
CA ARG A 80 -42.43 46.91 38.63
C ARG A 80 -41.00 46.58 39.04
N THR A 81 -40.07 47.38 38.57
CA THR A 81 -38.65 47.30 38.89
C THR A 81 -38.39 47.63 40.36
N ASN A 82 -38.38 46.61 41.23
CA ASN A 82 -37.62 46.62 42.48
C ASN A 82 -37.15 45.21 42.85
N VAL A 83 -35.86 45.08 43.13
CA VAL A 83 -35.13 43.81 43.35
C VAL A 83 -35.66 43.01 44.57
N SER A 84 -36.31 43.68 45.52
CA SER A 84 -36.86 43.04 46.74
C SER A 84 -38.04 42.12 46.43
N ASP A 85 -38.94 42.53 45.54
CA ASP A 85 -40.22 41.83 45.33
C ASP A 85 -40.01 40.57 44.48
N ALA A 86 -39.01 40.58 43.61
CA ALA A 86 -38.60 39.42 42.82
C ALA A 86 -37.83 38.36 43.63
N SER A 87 -37.02 38.78 44.60
CA SER A 87 -36.33 37.86 45.51
C SER A 87 -37.33 37.14 46.42
N ASP A 88 -38.34 37.86 46.93
CA ASP A 88 -39.46 37.28 47.70
C ASP A 88 -40.32 36.33 46.86
N PHE A 89 -40.52 36.61 45.56
CA PHE A 89 -41.21 35.70 44.63
C PHE A 89 -40.44 34.38 44.43
N ILE A 90 -39.14 34.45 44.11
CA ILE A 90 -38.29 33.26 43.92
C ILE A 90 -38.24 32.43 45.22
N LYS A 91 -38.20 33.10 46.36
CA LYS A 91 -38.19 32.45 47.67
C LYS A 91 -39.51 31.75 47.97
N LYS A 92 -40.66 32.40 47.74
CA LYS A 92 -42.00 31.77 47.84
C LYS A 92 -42.19 30.58 46.90
N ALA A 93 -41.67 30.65 45.67
CA ALA A 93 -41.75 29.55 44.71
C ALA A 93 -40.90 28.34 45.13
N ILE A 94 -39.71 28.59 45.69
CA ILE A 94 -38.86 27.53 46.25
C ILE A 94 -39.49 26.92 47.51
N ASP A 95 -40.03 27.75 48.41
CA ASP A 95 -40.70 27.31 49.65
C ASP A 95 -42.00 26.52 49.36
N ALA A 96 -42.67 26.82 48.24
CA ALA A 96 -43.81 26.06 47.71
C ALA A 96 -43.42 24.76 46.97
N GLY A 97 -42.13 24.43 46.89
CA GLY A 97 -41.63 23.18 46.34
C GLY A 97 -41.35 23.18 44.83
N CYS A 98 -41.29 24.34 44.17
CA CYS A 98 -40.86 24.43 42.77
C CYS A 98 -39.34 24.28 42.65
N SER A 99 -38.89 23.51 41.64
CA SER A 99 -37.45 23.35 41.40
C SER A 99 -36.86 24.63 40.80
N LYS A 100 -35.62 24.96 41.17
CA LYS A 100 -34.88 26.09 40.60
C LYS A 100 -34.83 26.05 39.06
N SER A 101 -34.67 24.86 38.49
CA SER A 101 -34.72 24.63 37.04
C SER A 101 -36.05 25.08 36.41
N LEU A 102 -37.19 24.84 37.06
CA LEU A 102 -38.49 25.26 36.53
C LEU A 102 -38.63 26.79 36.53
N ILE A 103 -38.10 27.45 37.56
CA ILE A 103 -38.13 28.91 37.71
C ILE A 103 -37.23 29.56 36.66
N TYR A 104 -36.01 29.08 36.47
CA TYR A 104 -35.07 29.65 35.49
C TYR A 104 -35.47 29.40 34.03
N ASN A 105 -36.18 28.30 33.76
CA ASN A 105 -36.55 27.93 32.38
C ASN A 105 -37.87 28.56 31.91
N TYR A 106 -38.80 28.91 32.82
CA TYR A 106 -40.13 29.40 32.44
C TYR A 106 -40.30 30.92 32.57
N PHE A 107 -39.52 31.58 33.44
CA PHE A 107 -39.68 33.00 33.76
C PHE A 107 -39.34 33.97 32.60
N PRO A 108 -38.30 33.74 31.77
CA PRO A 108 -38.01 34.59 30.62
C PRO A 108 -39.10 34.51 29.53
N ILE A 109 -39.61 33.29 29.31
CA ILE A 109 -40.63 32.98 28.30
C ILE A 109 -41.98 33.59 28.68
N ALA A 110 -42.34 33.59 29.97
CA ALA A 110 -43.59 34.15 30.45
C ALA A 110 -43.59 35.70 30.51
N THR A 111 -42.41 36.32 30.66
CA THR A 111 -42.27 37.78 30.86
C THR A 111 -41.81 38.55 29.61
N GLY A 112 -41.20 37.88 28.62
CA GLY A 112 -40.79 38.48 27.35
C GLY A 112 -39.51 39.32 27.42
N LEU A 113 -38.65 39.09 28.42
CA LEU A 113 -37.36 39.79 28.56
C LEU A 113 -36.33 39.31 27.53
N THR A 114 -35.44 40.21 27.10
CA THR A 114 -34.29 39.82 26.26
C THR A 114 -33.27 39.02 27.07
N ILE A 115 -32.48 38.19 26.40
CA ILE A 115 -31.44 37.37 27.06
C ILE A 115 -30.44 38.24 27.82
N LYS A 116 -30.13 39.42 27.27
CA LYS A 116 -29.26 40.40 27.89
C LYS A 116 -29.87 40.98 29.17
N ASP A 117 -31.12 41.43 29.13
CA ASP A 117 -31.81 42.01 30.29
C ASP A 117 -32.02 40.96 31.41
N PHE A 118 -32.23 39.70 31.05
CA PHE A 118 -32.35 38.59 32.01
C PHE A 118 -31.00 38.23 32.64
N SER A 119 -29.90 38.26 31.87
CA SER A 119 -28.54 38.04 32.38
C SER A 119 -28.09 39.18 33.33
N ASP A 120 -28.40 40.42 32.94
CA ASP A 120 -28.15 41.61 33.76
C ASP A 120 -29.02 41.59 35.05
N PHE A 121 -30.28 41.15 34.96
CA PHE A 121 -31.20 40.95 36.10
C PHE A 121 -30.71 39.90 37.11
N LEU A 122 -30.03 38.85 36.66
CA LEU A 122 -29.43 37.82 37.52
C LEU A 122 -28.05 38.22 38.08
N GLY A 123 -27.51 39.37 37.69
CA GLY A 123 -26.20 39.86 38.12
C GLY A 123 -25.03 39.00 37.62
N LEU A 124 -25.20 38.27 36.51
CA LEU A 124 -24.25 37.25 36.07
C LEU A 124 -23.08 37.79 35.24
N GLY A 125 -23.22 38.95 34.59
CA GLY A 125 -22.21 39.51 33.70
C GLY A 125 -21.97 38.66 32.44
N PHE A 126 -21.71 39.31 31.31
CA PHE A 126 -21.59 38.67 29.98
C PHE A 126 -20.28 37.87 29.76
N THR A 127 -19.83 37.10 30.75
CA THR A 127 -18.53 36.40 30.70
C THR A 127 -18.62 34.89 30.79
N ASP A 128 -19.81 34.31 31.01
CA ASP A 128 -19.97 32.85 31.15
C ASP A 128 -20.74 32.26 29.96
N PHE A 129 -20.13 32.36 28.77
CA PHE A 129 -20.72 32.02 27.47
C PHE A 129 -21.11 30.54 27.28
N GLY A 130 -20.57 29.62 28.09
CA GLY A 130 -21.00 28.22 28.09
C GLY A 130 -22.47 28.05 28.52
N LYS A 131 -22.96 28.92 29.42
CA LYS A 131 -24.35 28.89 29.89
C LYS A 131 -25.33 29.54 28.91
N LEU A 132 -24.86 30.46 28.07
CA LEU A 132 -25.63 31.08 26.98
C LEU A 132 -25.91 30.07 25.85
N ASN A 133 -24.94 29.19 25.57
CA ASN A 133 -25.07 28.13 24.59
C ASN A 133 -26.09 27.07 25.03
N ASP A 134 -26.01 26.64 26.30
CA ASP A 134 -26.99 25.72 26.90
C ASP A 134 -28.41 26.34 26.96
N LEU A 135 -28.51 27.66 27.09
CA LEU A 135 -29.77 28.40 27.09
C LEU A 135 -30.34 28.56 25.67
N ALA A 136 -29.50 28.79 24.66
CA ALA A 136 -29.90 28.96 23.26
C ALA A 136 -30.37 27.64 22.63
N GLU A 137 -29.66 26.52 22.88
CA GLU A 137 -30.08 25.18 22.46
C GLU A 137 -31.40 24.74 23.12
N GLN A 138 -31.70 25.20 24.34
CA GLN A 138 -32.89 24.80 25.07
C GLN A 138 -34.13 25.69 24.80
N LEU A 139 -33.95 26.87 24.21
CA LEU A 139 -35.04 27.85 24.03
C LEU A 139 -35.75 27.80 22.67
N TYR A 140 -35.18 27.19 21.61
CA TYR A 140 -35.70 27.41 20.24
C TYR A 140 -35.63 26.19 19.30
N ASP A 141 -36.16 25.05 19.74
CA ASP A 141 -36.12 23.79 18.97
C ASP A 141 -37.23 23.66 17.90
N ASP A 142 -37.84 24.76 17.41
CA ASP A 142 -38.95 24.68 16.43
C ASP A 142 -39.13 25.89 15.47
N ASP A 143 -38.18 26.84 15.37
CA ASP A 143 -38.31 28.02 14.48
C ASP A 143 -37.44 27.92 13.21
N LYS A 144 -38.09 27.89 12.03
CA LYS A 144 -37.44 27.92 10.69
C LYS A 144 -36.57 29.16 10.44
N ASN A 145 -36.61 30.17 11.30
CA ASN A 145 -35.75 31.36 11.22
C ASN A 145 -34.52 31.32 12.15
N TYR A 146 -34.26 30.19 12.81
CA TYR A 146 -33.12 30.00 13.71
C TYR A 146 -31.79 30.38 13.03
N ASP A 147 -31.52 29.84 11.84
CA ASP A 147 -30.26 30.03 11.13
C ASP A 147 -30.01 31.51 10.77
N LYS A 148 -31.04 32.21 10.28
CA LYS A 148 -30.92 33.62 9.90
C LYS A 148 -30.64 34.52 11.11
N ARG A 149 -31.32 34.28 12.25
CA ARG A 149 -31.11 35.10 13.46
C ARG A 149 -29.80 34.76 14.16
N PHE A 150 -29.36 33.52 14.08
CA PHE A 150 -28.05 33.09 14.56
C PHE A 150 -26.92 33.74 13.75
N ILE A 151 -27.05 33.77 12.41
CA ILE A 151 -26.11 34.45 11.51
C ILE A 151 -26.06 35.96 11.81
N GLU A 152 -27.20 36.63 11.99
CA GLU A 152 -27.23 38.06 12.34
C GLU A 152 -26.62 38.33 13.72
N ALA A 153 -26.89 37.49 14.72
CA ALA A 153 -26.27 37.60 16.04
C ALA A 153 -24.74 37.41 15.96
N ALA A 154 -24.27 36.47 15.14
CA ALA A 154 -22.85 36.23 14.95
C ALA A 154 -22.15 37.40 14.21
N LYS A 155 -22.84 38.04 13.25
CA LYS A 155 -22.38 39.29 12.60
C LYS A 155 -22.33 40.47 13.58
N GLU A 156 -23.31 40.62 14.48
CA GLU A 156 -23.29 41.67 15.51
C GLU A 156 -22.18 41.44 16.55
N ILE A 157 -21.99 40.19 16.99
CA ILE A 157 -20.88 39.84 17.90
C ILE A 157 -19.54 40.21 17.26
N TYR A 158 -19.31 39.87 15.98
CA TYR A 158 -18.09 40.26 15.27
C TYR A 158 -17.89 41.78 15.23
N LYS A 159 -18.96 42.55 14.99
CA LYS A 159 -18.88 44.03 15.00
C LYS A 159 -18.50 44.61 16.37
N GLU A 160 -18.91 43.97 17.46
CA GLU A 160 -18.59 44.43 18.82
C GLU A 160 -17.23 43.93 19.33
N THR A 161 -16.81 42.73 18.96
CA THR A 161 -15.61 42.08 19.53
C THR A 161 -14.40 42.04 18.60
N GLY A 162 -14.60 42.14 17.28
CA GLY A 162 -13.53 42.01 16.27
C GLY A 162 -12.96 40.60 16.12
N GLU A 163 -13.51 39.59 16.79
CA GLU A 163 -13.00 38.21 16.74
C GLU A 163 -13.86 37.33 15.82
N PHE A 164 -13.25 36.75 14.79
CA PHE A 164 -13.90 35.77 13.92
C PHE A 164 -13.95 34.40 14.60
N ASN A 165 -15.14 34.02 15.09
CA ASN A 165 -15.33 32.84 15.91
C ASN A 165 -15.54 31.57 15.04
N SER A 166 -14.88 30.47 15.40
CA SER A 166 -15.04 29.15 14.80
C SER A 166 -16.49 28.67 14.76
N HIS A 167 -17.39 29.25 15.56
CA HIS A 167 -18.79 28.84 15.61
C HIS A 167 -19.71 29.45 14.53
N LEU A 168 -19.31 30.56 13.88
CA LEU A 168 -19.95 31.07 12.65
C LEU A 168 -19.73 30.09 11.47
N VAL A 169 -18.60 29.39 11.55
CA VAL A 169 -18.20 28.29 10.67
C VAL A 169 -18.91 26.97 11.03
N PHE A 170 -19.36 26.78 12.29
CA PHE A 170 -20.17 25.62 12.69
C PHE A 170 -21.66 25.75 12.29
N SER A 171 -22.25 26.95 12.27
CA SER A 171 -23.64 27.13 11.79
C SER A 171 -23.82 26.72 10.33
N CYS A 172 -22.77 26.83 9.51
CA CYS A 172 -22.75 26.37 8.11
C CYS A 172 -22.75 24.83 7.96
N ARG A 173 -22.72 24.06 9.06
CA ARG A 173 -22.81 22.58 9.02
C ARG A 173 -24.24 22.08 8.85
N HIS A 174 -25.25 22.93 9.07
CA HIS A 174 -26.65 22.51 8.93
C HIS A 174 -27.02 22.49 7.43
N PRO A 175 -27.53 21.37 6.88
CA PRO A 175 -27.78 21.22 5.43
C PRO A 175 -28.73 22.26 4.82
N ASP A 176 -29.50 22.97 5.65
CA ASP A 176 -30.45 24.03 5.26
C ASP A 176 -29.83 25.44 5.21
N THR A 177 -28.56 25.62 5.62
CA THR A 177 -27.84 26.92 5.53
C THR A 177 -27.27 27.23 4.13
N LYS A 178 -27.48 26.33 3.16
CA LYS A 178 -26.99 26.45 1.76
C LYS A 178 -27.41 27.74 1.07
N GLU A 179 -28.56 28.30 1.41
CA GLU A 179 -29.09 29.52 0.79
C GLU A 179 -28.36 30.79 1.24
N TYR A 180 -27.68 30.75 2.40
CA TYR A 180 -27.02 31.92 3.01
C TYR A 180 -25.49 31.94 2.83
N LEU A 181 -24.91 30.91 2.18
CA LEU A 181 -23.47 30.80 1.91
C LEU A 181 -22.90 32.00 1.12
N PRO A 182 -23.53 32.52 0.06
CA PRO A 182 -23.02 33.69 -0.66
C PRO A 182 -23.00 34.96 0.19
N GLU A 183 -23.96 35.11 1.11
CA GLU A 183 -24.05 36.27 2.00
C GLU A 183 -22.98 36.22 3.11
N ILE A 184 -22.73 35.03 3.65
CA ILE A 184 -21.65 34.77 4.59
C ILE A 184 -20.29 35.02 3.90
N PHE A 185 -20.16 34.62 2.64
CA PHE A 185 -18.96 34.83 1.85
C PHE A 185 -18.66 36.32 1.62
N GLU A 186 -19.65 37.11 1.21
CA GLU A 186 -19.47 38.57 1.04
C GLU A 186 -19.22 39.28 2.39
N PHE A 187 -19.82 38.79 3.49
CA PHE A 187 -19.53 39.31 4.82
C PHE A 187 -18.09 39.03 5.25
N ILE A 188 -17.57 37.82 4.98
CA ILE A 188 -16.18 37.46 5.24
C ILE A 188 -15.25 38.35 4.39
N LYS A 189 -15.50 38.41 3.07
CA LYS A 189 -14.73 39.22 2.12
C LYS A 189 -14.58 40.70 2.54
N ALA A 190 -15.62 41.27 3.13
CA ALA A 190 -15.64 42.65 3.59
C ALA A 190 -14.87 42.91 4.92
N ASN A 191 -14.51 41.87 5.68
CA ASN A 191 -14.00 42.00 7.05
C ASN A 191 -12.70 41.21 7.35
N LEU A 192 -12.09 40.56 6.35
CA LEU A 192 -10.94 39.68 6.55
C LEU A 192 -9.66 40.40 7.04
N ASN A 193 -9.11 39.91 8.16
CA ASN A 193 -7.67 39.97 8.45
C ASN A 193 -7.00 38.61 8.09
N GLU A 194 -5.67 38.56 8.05
CA GLU A 194 -4.90 37.37 7.62
C GLU A 194 -5.18 36.10 8.44
N ASN A 195 -5.47 36.23 9.73
CA ASN A 195 -5.78 35.09 10.61
C ASN A 195 -7.17 34.50 10.34
N ASP A 196 -8.13 35.35 9.98
CA ASP A 196 -9.49 34.94 9.66
C ASP A 196 -9.56 34.22 8.30
N LEU A 197 -8.66 34.59 7.38
CA LEU A 197 -8.49 33.94 6.08
C LEU A 197 -7.96 32.50 6.19
N TYR A 198 -6.93 32.30 7.03
CA TYR A 198 -6.34 30.99 7.28
C TYR A 198 -7.37 30.00 7.87
N ARG A 199 -8.17 30.46 8.84
CA ARG A 199 -9.21 29.63 9.48
C ARG A 199 -10.32 29.23 8.51
N TYR A 200 -10.65 30.08 7.53
CA TYR A 200 -11.61 29.74 6.48
C TYR A 200 -11.06 28.70 5.49
N LEU A 201 -9.79 28.79 5.11
CA LEU A 201 -9.13 27.80 4.25
C LEU A 201 -8.97 26.43 4.93
N GLU A 202 -8.62 26.40 6.21
CA GLU A 202 -8.56 25.16 6.99
C GLU A 202 -9.94 24.51 7.14
N PHE A 203 -11.01 25.32 7.14
CA PHE A 203 -12.39 24.84 7.12
C PHE A 203 -12.81 24.29 5.75
N ALA A 204 -12.48 24.99 4.66
CA ALA A 204 -12.77 24.55 3.29
C ALA A 204 -12.07 23.22 2.93
N ARG A 205 -10.94 22.91 3.61
CA ARG A 205 -10.24 21.62 3.59
C ARG A 205 -11.09 20.47 4.16
N ASN A 206 -11.96 20.73 5.14
CA ASN A 206 -12.68 19.68 5.87
C ASN A 206 -14.16 19.53 5.42
N SER A 207 -14.60 20.25 4.38
CA SER A 207 -16.00 20.22 3.89
C SER A 207 -16.14 19.48 2.56
N ALA A 208 -16.99 18.45 2.53
CA ALA A 208 -17.28 17.59 1.36
C ALA A 208 -18.21 18.25 0.31
N LEU A 209 -17.92 19.48 -0.11
CA LEU A 209 -18.76 20.25 -1.03
C LEU A 209 -17.99 20.59 -2.31
N ASP A 210 -18.21 19.80 -3.36
CA ASP A 210 -17.61 19.95 -4.70
C ASP A 210 -18.01 21.24 -5.44
N LYS A 211 -19.02 21.95 -4.95
CA LYS A 211 -19.59 23.15 -5.60
C LYS A 211 -18.86 24.47 -5.31
N ILE A 212 -17.80 24.45 -4.50
CA ILE A 212 -17.11 25.67 -4.05
C ILE A 212 -15.83 25.97 -4.87
N LEU A 213 -15.55 25.22 -5.95
CA LEU A 213 -14.32 25.37 -6.73
C LEU A 213 -14.12 26.80 -7.32
N PRO A 214 -15.15 27.46 -7.89
CA PRO A 214 -15.02 28.84 -8.37
C PRO A 214 -14.72 29.82 -7.23
N GLU A 215 -15.42 29.70 -6.09
CA GLU A 215 -15.17 30.56 -4.94
C GLU A 215 -13.81 30.27 -4.28
N LYS A 216 -13.34 29.01 -4.27
CA LYS A 216 -11.99 28.62 -3.81
C LYS A 216 -10.90 29.26 -4.68
N VAL A 217 -11.06 29.25 -6.01
CA VAL A 217 -10.15 29.90 -6.96
C VAL A 217 -10.16 31.43 -6.79
N GLU A 218 -11.33 32.02 -6.51
CA GLU A 218 -11.47 33.47 -6.30
C GLU A 218 -10.85 33.96 -4.98
N ILE A 219 -10.88 33.14 -3.92
CA ILE A 219 -10.15 33.38 -2.66
C ILE A 219 -8.64 33.33 -2.89
N CYS A 220 -8.14 32.35 -3.66
CA CYS A 220 -6.72 32.28 -4.04
C CYS A 220 -6.25 33.53 -4.80
N LYS A 221 -7.13 34.18 -5.58
CA LYS A 221 -6.83 35.46 -6.24
C LYS A 221 -6.78 36.64 -5.26
N TYR A 222 -7.57 36.61 -4.18
CA TYR A 222 -7.61 37.68 -3.17
C TYR A 222 -6.38 37.67 -2.24
N ILE A 223 -5.79 36.47 -2.01
CA ILE A 223 -4.57 36.24 -1.22
C ILE A 223 -3.32 36.92 -1.80
N TYR A 224 -3.35 37.28 -3.10
CA TYR A 224 -2.25 37.95 -3.83
C TYR A 224 -1.75 39.28 -3.22
N ASN A 225 -2.53 39.93 -2.35
CA ASN A 225 -2.19 41.23 -1.75
C ASN A 225 -1.68 41.17 -0.29
N SER A 226 -1.52 39.96 0.28
CA SER A 226 -1.05 39.76 1.65
C SER A 226 0.21 38.89 1.64
N ASP A 227 1.19 39.18 2.49
CA ASP A 227 2.50 38.51 2.60
C ASP A 227 2.37 37.05 3.07
N ILE A 228 1.86 36.18 2.20
CA ILE A 228 1.42 34.83 2.56
C ILE A 228 2.18 33.77 1.74
N TRP A 229 3.47 33.64 2.03
CA TRP A 229 4.32 32.57 1.51
C TRP A 229 4.15 31.23 2.26
N ASN A 230 3.48 31.24 3.42
CA ASN A 230 3.23 30.08 4.28
C ASN A 230 1.91 29.31 3.98
N GLN A 231 1.25 29.56 2.84
CA GLN A 231 -0.08 28.97 2.53
C GLN A 231 -0.15 28.22 1.19
N ILE A 232 0.98 27.76 0.65
CA ILE A 232 1.01 26.90 -0.56
C ILE A 232 0.38 25.51 -0.28
N SER A 233 0.55 24.98 0.94
CA SER A 233 0.06 23.65 1.32
C SER A 233 -1.49 23.51 1.30
N PRO A 234 -2.29 24.46 1.83
CA PRO A 234 -3.75 24.47 1.65
C PRO A 234 -4.21 24.51 0.19
N ILE A 235 -3.53 25.27 -0.67
CA ILE A 235 -3.86 25.39 -2.09
C ILE A 235 -3.62 24.07 -2.81
N MET A 236 -2.52 23.37 -2.49
CA MET A 236 -2.19 22.05 -3.04
C MET A 236 -3.16 20.95 -2.57
N ALA A 237 -3.59 20.98 -1.31
CA ALA A 237 -4.58 20.05 -0.78
C ALA A 237 -5.96 20.24 -1.43
N ILE A 238 -6.36 21.49 -1.68
CA ILE A 238 -7.60 21.81 -2.42
C ILE A 238 -7.56 21.28 -3.86
N ILE A 239 -6.40 21.27 -4.51
CA ILE A 239 -6.20 20.70 -5.84
C ILE A 239 -6.25 19.17 -5.81
N ALA A 240 -5.70 18.53 -4.77
CA ALA A 240 -5.69 17.08 -4.62
C ALA A 240 -7.08 16.45 -4.38
N ASP A 241 -8.00 17.20 -3.76
CA ASP A 241 -9.37 16.76 -3.47
C ASP A 241 -10.38 17.01 -4.63
N CYS A 242 -9.94 17.48 -5.79
CA CYS A 242 -10.83 17.77 -6.93
C CYS A 242 -10.88 16.60 -7.92
N ASP A 243 -11.97 15.81 -7.88
CA ASP A 243 -12.17 14.63 -8.74
C ASP A 243 -12.31 14.94 -10.25
N GLU A 244 -12.62 16.18 -10.64
CA GLU A 244 -12.75 16.60 -12.04
C GLU A 244 -12.02 17.92 -12.34
N ILE A 245 -10.70 17.88 -12.50
CA ILE A 245 -9.95 19.05 -12.98
C ILE A 245 -9.97 19.10 -14.51
N LYS A 246 -10.66 20.09 -15.09
CA LYS A 246 -10.48 20.43 -16.51
C LYS A 246 -9.26 21.34 -16.65
N LYS A 247 -8.50 21.11 -17.73
CA LYS A 247 -7.25 21.82 -18.04
C LYS A 247 -7.37 23.36 -18.07
N ASP A 248 -8.55 23.86 -18.40
CA ASP A 248 -8.82 25.30 -18.46
C ASP A 248 -8.99 25.94 -17.07
N ASP A 249 -9.42 25.16 -16.06
CA ASP A 249 -9.66 25.64 -14.68
C ASP A 249 -8.35 25.79 -13.88
N CYS A 250 -7.29 25.04 -14.23
CA CYS A 250 -5.96 25.17 -13.60
C CYS A 250 -5.04 26.18 -14.29
N LYS A 251 -5.40 26.71 -15.46
CA LYS A 251 -4.54 27.62 -16.22
C LYS A 251 -4.19 28.88 -15.42
N GLU A 252 -5.16 29.43 -14.70
CA GLU A 252 -4.96 30.62 -13.85
C GLU A 252 -4.13 30.30 -12.60
N LEU A 253 -4.20 29.08 -12.06
CA LEU A 253 -3.33 28.60 -10.97
C LEU A 253 -1.88 28.47 -11.44
N PHE A 254 -1.65 27.92 -12.63
CA PHE A 254 -0.33 27.88 -13.26
C PHE A 254 0.23 29.30 -13.53
N GLU A 255 -0.60 30.24 -13.99
CA GLU A 255 -0.21 31.66 -14.16
C GLU A 255 0.08 32.36 -12.81
N LEU A 256 -0.57 31.94 -11.72
CA LEU A 256 -0.28 32.40 -10.36
C LEU A 256 1.08 31.88 -9.88
N PHE A 257 1.40 30.60 -10.13
CA PHE A 257 2.70 29.99 -9.80
C PHE A 257 3.86 30.57 -10.61
N GLU A 258 3.66 30.93 -11.89
CA GLU A 258 4.68 31.61 -12.70
C GLU A 258 5.01 33.03 -12.19
N LYS A 259 4.09 33.68 -11.48
CA LYS A 259 4.33 35.00 -10.85
C LYS A 259 5.02 34.89 -9.49
N ILE A 260 4.81 33.79 -8.77
CA ILE A 260 5.49 33.44 -7.52
C ILE A 260 7.00 33.20 -7.80
N ASP A 261 7.34 32.57 -8.93
CA ASP A 261 8.73 32.34 -9.41
C ASP A 261 9.58 33.63 -9.60
N ALA A 262 8.96 34.81 -9.58
CA ALA A 262 9.65 36.10 -9.76
C ALA A 262 10.24 36.68 -8.46
N TYR A 263 9.91 36.10 -7.29
CA TYR A 263 10.42 36.52 -5.98
C TYR A 263 11.36 35.45 -5.42
N ASP A 264 12.65 35.75 -5.47
CA ASP A 264 13.79 34.86 -5.19
C ASP A 264 14.08 34.76 -3.68
N GLU A 265 13.12 34.33 -2.86
CA GLU A 265 13.33 34.08 -1.42
C GLU A 265 12.94 32.63 -1.04
N GLU A 266 13.82 31.99 -0.24
CA GLU A 266 13.71 30.60 0.20
C GLU A 266 12.37 30.35 0.94
N VAL A 267 11.61 29.36 0.46
CA VAL A 267 10.35 28.94 1.06
C VAL A 267 10.62 28.15 2.34
N ASP A 268 10.41 28.77 3.51
CA ASP A 268 10.62 28.14 4.82
C ASP A 268 9.33 27.48 5.35
N ASP A 269 8.74 26.56 4.56
CA ASP A 269 7.57 25.76 4.95
C ASP A 269 8.02 24.31 5.29
N PRO A 270 7.81 23.83 6.54
CA PRO A 270 8.20 22.48 6.98
C PRO A 270 7.63 21.33 6.14
N TRP A 271 6.48 21.50 5.47
CA TRP A 271 5.88 20.46 4.63
C TRP A 271 6.56 20.40 3.26
N LEU A 272 6.87 21.54 2.64
CA LEU A 272 7.68 21.64 1.42
C LEU A 272 9.14 21.22 1.67
N ASN A 273 9.75 21.70 2.76
CA ASN A 273 11.09 21.28 3.22
C ASN A 273 11.18 19.77 3.50
N SER A 274 10.05 19.08 3.72
CA SER A 274 10.02 17.63 3.94
C SER A 274 9.77 16.80 2.68
N CYS A 275 9.37 17.37 1.52
CA CYS A 275 8.94 16.57 0.36
C CYS A 275 9.44 17.05 -1.01
N VAL A 276 9.71 18.35 -1.22
CA VAL A 276 10.18 18.91 -2.50
C VAL A 276 11.07 20.13 -2.24
N LYS A 277 12.30 20.14 -2.76
CA LYS A 277 13.32 21.12 -2.34
C LYS A 277 13.15 22.52 -2.92
N ASN A 278 12.42 22.66 -4.03
CA ASN A 278 12.14 23.95 -4.68
C ASN A 278 10.96 23.85 -5.67
N VAL A 279 10.53 25.01 -6.16
CA VAL A 279 9.43 25.15 -7.13
C VAL A 279 9.70 24.39 -8.44
N ASP A 280 10.95 24.30 -8.89
CA ASP A 280 11.29 23.61 -10.14
C ASP A 280 11.15 22.08 -10.03
N GLU A 281 11.49 21.50 -8.89
CA GLU A 281 11.22 20.09 -8.59
C GLU A 281 9.71 19.83 -8.58
N LEU A 282 8.91 20.71 -7.96
CA LEU A 282 7.45 20.59 -7.93
C LEU A 282 6.85 20.68 -9.34
N LYS A 283 7.28 21.66 -10.15
CA LYS A 283 6.90 21.77 -11.57
C LYS A 283 7.23 20.47 -12.32
N THR A 284 8.37 19.86 -12.03
CA THR A 284 8.80 18.60 -12.65
C THR A 284 7.89 17.44 -12.27
N ILE A 285 7.59 17.26 -10.98
CA ILE A 285 6.66 16.22 -10.52
C ILE A 285 5.28 16.41 -11.15
N LEU A 286 4.74 17.63 -11.16
CA LEU A 286 3.44 17.92 -11.76
C LEU A 286 3.43 17.65 -13.27
N ARG A 287 4.51 17.99 -14.00
CA ARG A 287 4.66 17.62 -15.42
C ARG A 287 4.67 16.11 -15.62
N ILE A 288 5.36 15.36 -14.76
CA ILE A 288 5.41 13.90 -14.82
C ILE A 288 4.03 13.31 -14.53
N PHE A 289 3.34 13.80 -13.51
CA PHE A 289 1.98 13.39 -13.15
C PHE A 289 1.00 13.64 -14.32
N ASP A 290 0.96 14.85 -14.86
CA ASP A 290 0.15 15.19 -16.04
C ASP A 290 0.54 14.35 -17.27
N THR A 291 1.83 14.08 -17.46
CA THR A 291 2.31 13.19 -18.53
C THR A 291 1.88 11.76 -18.30
N ALA A 292 1.91 11.26 -17.06
CA ALA A 292 1.44 9.93 -16.70
C ALA A 292 -0.07 9.79 -16.93
N LEU A 293 -0.86 10.81 -16.60
CA LEU A 293 -2.30 10.86 -16.92
C LEU A 293 -2.55 10.83 -18.44
N LYS A 294 -1.80 11.62 -19.22
CA LYS A 294 -1.91 11.65 -20.69
C LYS A 294 -1.42 10.36 -21.34
N LYS A 295 -0.36 9.76 -20.79
CA LYS A 295 0.24 8.50 -21.23
C LYS A 295 -0.26 7.32 -20.40
N LYS A 296 -1.43 7.43 -19.78
CA LYS A 296 -1.99 6.36 -18.94
C LYS A 296 -2.05 5.04 -19.71
N GLU A 297 -2.32 5.09 -21.01
CA GLU A 297 -2.35 3.94 -21.94
C GLU A 297 -0.99 3.23 -22.13
N ILE A 298 0.12 3.94 -21.91
CA ILE A 298 1.48 3.39 -22.02
C ILE A 298 1.87 2.72 -20.71
N LEU A 299 1.64 3.41 -19.58
CA LEU A 299 1.76 2.87 -18.21
C LEU A 299 0.87 1.64 -18.02
N ARG A 300 -0.32 1.69 -18.62
CA ARG A 300 -1.33 0.65 -18.62
C ARG A 300 -0.83 -0.61 -19.29
N GLU A 301 -1.07 -1.75 -18.65
CA GLU A 301 -1.02 -3.03 -19.34
C GLU A 301 -2.24 -3.20 -20.23
N ALA A 302 -2.02 -3.77 -21.42
CA ALA A 302 -2.86 -3.73 -22.62
C ALA A 302 -4.39 -3.48 -22.50
N GLN A 303 -5.14 -3.94 -21.48
CA GLN A 303 -6.53 -3.54 -21.29
C GLN A 303 -7.00 -3.30 -19.83
N CYS A 304 -6.11 -3.07 -18.85
CA CYS A 304 -6.51 -2.61 -17.51
C CYS A 304 -6.41 -1.09 -17.37
N GLU A 305 -7.50 -0.37 -17.10
CA GLU A 305 -7.39 1.06 -16.84
C GLU A 305 -6.70 1.31 -15.51
N ILE A 306 -5.53 1.94 -15.57
CA ILE A 306 -4.90 2.60 -14.44
C ILE A 306 -5.77 3.80 -14.09
N THR A 307 -6.19 3.89 -12.83
CA THR A 307 -6.98 5.01 -12.33
C THR A 307 -6.11 6.25 -12.13
N THR A 308 -6.74 7.42 -12.05
CA THR A 308 -6.06 8.65 -11.63
C THR A 308 -5.40 8.48 -10.25
N GLN A 309 -6.05 7.74 -9.35
CA GLN A 309 -5.52 7.46 -8.01
C GLN A 309 -4.26 6.60 -8.07
N ASP A 310 -4.21 5.56 -8.90
CA ASP A 310 -3.01 4.73 -9.04
C ASP A 310 -1.81 5.57 -9.55
N ILE A 311 -2.06 6.46 -10.51
CA ILE A 311 -1.04 7.39 -11.00
C ILE A 311 -0.62 8.39 -9.92
N TYR A 312 -1.57 8.83 -9.09
CA TYR A 312 -1.28 9.69 -7.96
C TYR A 312 -0.42 8.97 -6.94
N ASP A 313 -0.78 7.76 -6.51
CA ASP A 313 -0.03 6.98 -5.52
C ASP A 313 1.39 6.68 -6.04
N LEU A 314 1.52 6.35 -7.33
CA LEU A 314 2.81 6.10 -7.96
C LEU A 314 3.71 7.34 -8.00
N ILE A 315 3.19 8.50 -8.43
CA ILE A 315 4.02 9.69 -8.71
C ILE A 315 4.06 10.68 -7.54
N MET A 316 2.91 10.90 -6.91
CA MET A 316 2.68 11.88 -5.84
C MET A 316 2.71 11.25 -4.45
N GLY A 317 2.45 9.94 -4.32
CA GLY A 317 2.43 9.24 -3.03
C GLY A 317 3.76 9.31 -2.28
N ASN A 318 4.88 9.48 -3.00
CA ASN A 318 6.16 9.88 -2.39
C ASN A 318 7.01 10.72 -3.36
N GLN A 319 6.87 12.04 -3.24
CA GLN A 319 7.50 13.04 -4.10
C GLN A 319 9.03 12.98 -4.08
N GLN A 320 9.64 12.69 -2.93
CA GLN A 320 11.11 12.54 -2.83
C GLN A 320 11.62 11.35 -3.63
N ARG A 321 10.90 10.22 -3.59
CA ARG A 321 11.24 9.02 -4.39
C ARG A 321 11.18 9.32 -5.87
N THR A 322 10.11 9.98 -6.30
CA THR A 322 9.92 10.41 -7.69
C THR A 322 11.07 11.30 -8.12
N MET A 323 11.41 12.32 -7.34
CA MET A 323 12.50 13.24 -7.69
C MET A 323 13.86 12.57 -7.65
N PHE A 324 14.13 11.65 -6.73
CA PHE A 324 15.38 10.91 -6.73
C PHE A 324 15.51 10.03 -7.99
N ALA A 325 14.45 9.32 -8.36
CA ALA A 325 14.41 8.52 -9.58
C ALA A 325 14.60 9.39 -10.84
N VAL A 326 13.95 10.55 -10.90
CA VAL A 326 14.07 11.52 -12.00
C VAL A 326 15.46 12.12 -12.06
N ASN A 327 16.04 12.49 -10.93
CA ASN A 327 17.38 13.05 -10.86
C ASN A 327 18.44 12.02 -11.28
N THR A 328 18.19 10.75 -11.01
CA THR A 328 19.07 9.63 -11.37
C THR A 328 18.94 9.22 -12.84
N LEU A 329 17.72 8.98 -13.34
CA LEU A 329 17.47 8.43 -14.68
C LEU A 329 17.30 9.51 -15.77
N GLY A 330 16.88 10.71 -15.37
CA GLY A 330 16.39 11.79 -16.22
C GLY A 330 14.89 11.70 -16.45
N GLU A 331 14.20 12.86 -16.45
CA GLU A 331 12.73 12.97 -16.61
C GLU A 331 12.22 12.19 -17.82
N LYS A 332 12.89 12.32 -18.97
CA LYS A 332 12.54 11.60 -20.19
C LYS A 332 12.61 10.09 -20.02
N SER A 333 13.68 9.56 -19.42
CA SER A 333 13.84 8.12 -19.26
C SER A 333 12.94 7.55 -18.17
N PHE A 334 12.65 8.32 -17.14
CA PHE A 334 11.62 8.00 -16.17
C PHE A 334 10.26 7.88 -16.86
N ILE A 335 9.87 8.84 -17.71
CA ILE A 335 8.62 8.76 -18.48
C ILE A 335 8.66 7.62 -19.51
N ASP A 336 9.81 7.37 -20.14
CA ASP A 336 9.94 6.28 -21.11
C ASP A 336 9.90 4.90 -20.43
N SER A 337 10.19 4.81 -19.13
CA SER A 337 10.08 3.56 -18.36
C SER A 337 8.63 3.07 -18.28
N PHE A 338 7.65 3.96 -18.48
CA PHE A 338 6.23 3.62 -18.51
C PHE A 338 5.90 2.54 -19.54
N LYS A 339 6.73 2.38 -20.59
CA LYS A 339 6.60 1.28 -21.57
C LYS A 339 6.72 -0.10 -20.93
N HIS A 340 7.41 -0.19 -19.78
CA HIS A 340 7.62 -1.40 -18.98
C HIS A 340 6.52 -1.65 -17.96
N LYS A 341 5.47 -0.80 -17.93
CA LYS A 341 4.21 -0.99 -17.20
C LYS A 341 4.28 -0.62 -15.72
N TYR A 342 3.11 -0.37 -15.14
CA TYR A 342 2.93 0.15 -13.78
C TYR A 342 3.77 -0.61 -12.74
N ASP A 343 3.61 -1.93 -12.64
CA ASP A 343 4.26 -2.76 -11.61
C ASP A 343 5.79 -2.63 -11.69
N TYR A 344 6.35 -2.63 -12.90
CA TYR A 344 7.78 -2.40 -13.09
C TYR A 344 8.21 -1.02 -12.58
N VAL A 345 7.40 0.01 -12.83
CA VAL A 345 7.68 1.39 -12.37
C VAL A 345 7.58 1.50 -10.85
N GLU A 346 6.57 0.89 -10.24
CA GLU A 346 6.37 0.83 -8.80
C GLU A 346 7.55 0.13 -8.10
N ASP A 347 7.92 -1.07 -8.55
CA ASP A 347 8.96 -1.91 -7.96
C ASP A 347 10.30 -1.17 -7.87
N TYR A 348 10.69 -0.46 -8.93
CA TYR A 348 11.95 0.27 -8.90
C TYR A 348 11.87 1.60 -8.15
N MET A 349 10.70 2.24 -8.12
CA MET A 349 10.50 3.43 -7.28
C MET A 349 10.64 3.07 -5.80
N GLN A 350 10.28 1.84 -5.43
CA GLN A 350 10.52 1.31 -4.10
C GLN A 350 12.03 1.12 -3.82
N PHE A 351 12.83 0.62 -4.78
CA PHE A 351 14.30 0.59 -4.63
C PHE A 351 14.90 1.98 -4.37
N PHE A 352 14.43 2.98 -5.10
CA PHE A 352 14.93 4.34 -4.93
C PHE A 352 14.55 4.96 -3.59
N ALA A 353 13.45 4.52 -2.96
CA ALA A 353 13.07 4.92 -1.61
C ALA A 353 14.18 4.75 -0.59
N ASP A 354 14.84 3.60 -0.61
CA ASP A 354 15.87 3.26 0.35
C ASP A 354 17.17 4.04 0.08
N SER A 355 17.25 4.68 -1.09
CA SER A 355 18.39 5.48 -1.55
C SER A 355 18.16 7.00 -1.51
N ASN A 356 16.97 7.48 -1.17
CA ASN A 356 16.57 8.90 -1.24
C ASN A 356 17.45 9.90 -0.47
N ASN A 357 18.23 9.43 0.51
CA ASN A 357 19.15 10.26 1.30
C ASN A 357 20.54 10.41 0.67
N LYS A 358 20.79 9.81 -0.50
CA LYS A 358 22.12 9.76 -1.13
C LYS A 358 22.25 10.82 -2.22
N THR A 359 23.46 11.34 -2.43
CA THR A 359 23.79 12.15 -3.60
C THR A 359 24.11 11.24 -4.78
N VAL A 360 23.49 11.48 -5.93
CA VAL A 360 23.78 10.71 -7.15
C VAL A 360 25.21 11.03 -7.61
N ASP A 361 25.99 9.99 -7.88
CA ASP A 361 27.40 10.12 -8.26
C ASP A 361 27.56 10.72 -9.67
N GLU A 362 28.53 11.62 -9.85
CA GLU A 362 28.80 12.29 -11.12
C GLU A 362 29.20 11.31 -12.23
N ASP A 363 29.95 10.26 -11.91
CA ASP A 363 30.36 9.28 -12.91
C ASP A 363 29.15 8.48 -13.42
N LEU A 364 28.23 8.12 -12.52
CA LEU A 364 26.97 7.48 -12.88
C LEU A 364 26.11 8.44 -13.72
N LEU A 365 25.94 9.69 -13.27
CA LEU A 365 25.16 10.69 -14.01
C LEU A 365 25.67 10.87 -15.44
N ARG A 366 26.98 10.93 -15.68
CA ARG A 366 27.54 11.04 -17.04
C ARG A 366 27.10 9.91 -17.98
N VAL A 367 26.80 8.72 -17.44
CA VAL A 367 26.42 7.54 -18.22
C VAL A 367 24.91 7.41 -18.38
N ILE A 368 24.14 7.61 -17.31
CA ILE A 368 22.69 7.38 -17.33
C ILE A 368 21.86 8.66 -17.42
N ASN A 369 22.35 9.81 -16.96
CA ASN A 369 21.63 11.09 -17.01
C ASN A 369 22.61 12.28 -17.16
N PRO A 370 23.29 12.39 -18.31
CA PRO A 370 24.38 13.34 -18.47
C PRO A 370 23.94 14.79 -18.29
N GLU A 371 22.67 15.12 -18.58
CA GLU A 371 22.12 16.47 -18.45
C GLU A 371 22.15 16.99 -17.01
N ASN A 372 22.07 16.09 -16.02
CA ASN A 372 22.19 16.44 -14.61
C ASN A 372 23.65 16.47 -14.11
N SER A 373 24.60 15.95 -14.88
CA SER A 373 26.01 15.96 -14.50
C SER A 373 26.60 17.38 -14.51
N SER A 374 27.53 17.63 -13.59
CA SER A 374 28.24 18.90 -13.48
C SER A 374 28.98 19.25 -14.77
N LEU A 375 29.61 18.26 -15.43
CA LEU A 375 30.32 18.46 -16.70
C LEU A 375 29.41 18.97 -17.82
N TYR A 376 28.19 18.45 -17.91
CA TYR A 376 27.23 18.93 -18.90
C TYR A 376 26.82 20.38 -18.63
N LYS A 377 26.50 20.71 -17.38
CA LYS A 377 26.11 22.06 -16.94
C LYS A 377 27.25 23.08 -17.16
N GLU A 378 28.49 22.68 -16.93
CA GLU A 378 29.69 23.49 -17.22
C GLU A 378 29.85 23.76 -18.72
N LEU A 379 29.71 22.74 -19.57
CA LEU A 379 29.79 22.89 -21.02
C LEU A 379 28.67 23.79 -21.55
N GLU A 380 27.45 23.67 -21.03
CA GLU A 380 26.33 24.53 -21.36
C GLU A 380 26.58 26.00 -20.97
N SER A 381 27.04 26.22 -19.73
CA SER A 381 27.41 27.55 -19.23
C SER A 381 28.52 28.17 -20.08
N LYS A 382 29.53 27.38 -20.46
CA LYS A 382 30.63 27.80 -21.34
C LYS A 382 30.12 28.17 -22.74
N ILE A 383 29.22 27.39 -23.33
CA ILE A 383 28.60 27.71 -24.62
C ILE A 383 27.81 29.02 -24.53
N LYS A 384 27.02 29.21 -23.47
CA LYS A 384 26.22 30.43 -23.25
C LYS A 384 27.13 31.66 -23.11
N ALA A 385 28.20 31.56 -22.31
CA ALA A 385 29.18 32.63 -22.14
C ALA A 385 29.90 32.98 -23.46
N LEU A 386 30.38 31.97 -24.20
CA LEU A 386 31.06 32.18 -25.48
C LEU A 386 30.15 32.78 -26.55
N LYS A 387 28.87 32.40 -26.58
CA LYS A 387 27.86 32.98 -27.47
C LYS A 387 27.59 34.45 -27.13
N LYS A 388 27.52 34.79 -25.83
CA LYS A 388 27.33 36.18 -25.38
C LYS A 388 28.53 37.06 -25.75
N SER A 389 29.75 36.55 -25.60
CA SER A 389 30.98 37.29 -25.96
C SER A 389 31.29 37.30 -27.46
N LEU A 390 30.51 36.61 -28.30
CA LEU A 390 30.80 36.49 -29.74
C LEU A 390 30.66 37.81 -30.49
N ALA A 391 29.72 38.67 -30.07
CA ALA A 391 29.49 39.97 -30.69
C ALA A 391 30.74 40.88 -30.58
N ASP A 392 31.36 40.86 -29.39
CA ASP A 392 32.49 41.73 -29.01
C ASP A 392 33.85 41.07 -29.15
N SER A 393 33.91 39.84 -29.67
CA SER A 393 35.16 39.08 -29.76
C SER A 393 36.09 39.63 -30.85
N PRO A 394 37.37 39.94 -30.52
CA PRO A 394 38.37 40.36 -31.51
C PRO A 394 38.67 39.29 -32.55
N ASP A 395 38.49 38.01 -32.21
CA ASP A 395 38.68 36.85 -33.08
C ASP A 395 37.43 35.96 -33.06
N LYS A 396 36.47 36.33 -33.93
CA LYS A 396 35.20 35.64 -34.08
C LYS A 396 35.39 34.18 -34.51
N GLN A 397 36.37 33.88 -35.38
CA GLN A 397 36.60 32.51 -35.85
C GLN A 397 37.08 31.60 -34.73
N LYS A 398 38.02 32.06 -33.88
CA LYS A 398 38.48 31.30 -32.71
C LYS A 398 37.34 31.05 -31.72
N THR A 399 36.50 32.06 -31.51
CA THR A 399 35.34 31.95 -30.61
C THR A 399 34.31 30.95 -31.15
N ILE A 400 34.01 30.97 -32.44
CA ILE A 400 33.12 29.98 -33.10
C ILE A 400 33.69 28.56 -32.97
N LYS A 401 35.01 28.37 -33.19
CA LYS A 401 35.65 27.06 -33.01
C LYS A 401 35.52 26.56 -31.56
N ALA A 402 35.69 27.42 -30.56
CA ALA A 402 35.52 27.06 -29.15
C ALA A 402 34.07 26.68 -28.81
N ILE A 403 33.08 27.41 -29.35
CA ILE A 403 31.65 27.08 -29.23
C ILE A 403 31.39 25.69 -29.84
N ASN A 404 31.87 25.45 -31.07
CA ASN A 404 31.65 24.18 -31.76
C ASN A 404 32.30 23.01 -31.02
N ASN A 405 33.50 23.20 -30.47
CA ASN A 405 34.17 22.15 -29.67
C ASN A 405 33.41 21.86 -28.36
N ALA A 406 32.96 22.88 -27.63
CA ALA A 406 32.18 22.68 -26.41
C ALA A 406 30.82 22.02 -26.71
N ALA A 407 30.15 22.43 -27.80
CA ALA A 407 28.91 21.82 -28.26
C ALA A 407 29.11 20.36 -28.71
N TYR A 408 30.22 20.06 -29.39
CA TYR A 408 30.59 18.70 -29.76
C TYR A 408 30.78 17.82 -28.52
N GLN A 409 31.53 18.29 -27.52
CA GLN A 409 31.73 17.57 -26.26
C GLN A 409 30.40 17.34 -25.53
N LYS A 410 29.56 18.37 -25.45
CA LYS A 410 28.23 18.28 -24.81
C LYS A 410 27.33 17.24 -25.50
N ASN A 411 27.26 17.30 -26.83
CA ASN A 411 26.46 16.37 -27.62
C ASN A 411 27.02 14.94 -27.58
N LYS A 412 28.34 14.80 -27.45
CA LYS A 412 28.99 13.49 -27.29
C LYS A 412 28.59 12.83 -25.97
N LEU A 413 28.51 13.57 -24.85
CA LEU A 413 28.01 13.03 -23.58
C LEU A 413 26.60 12.46 -23.71
N ILE A 414 25.69 13.21 -24.37
CA ILE A 414 24.35 12.71 -24.65
C ILE A 414 24.43 11.48 -25.55
N LYS A 415 25.14 11.53 -26.67
CA LYS A 415 25.21 10.41 -27.63
C LYS A 415 25.73 9.12 -26.97
N ASP A 416 26.72 9.25 -26.12
CA ASP A 416 27.39 8.13 -25.48
C ASP A 416 26.62 7.64 -24.22
N SER A 417 25.54 8.29 -23.80
CA SER A 417 24.76 7.84 -22.63
C SER A 417 23.97 6.56 -22.92
N ILE A 418 23.71 5.75 -21.89
CA ILE A 418 22.73 4.66 -21.98
C ILE A 418 21.35 5.24 -22.29
N LYS A 419 20.57 4.55 -23.13
CA LYS A 419 19.27 5.03 -23.63
C LYS A 419 18.09 4.25 -23.08
N ASP A 420 18.22 2.94 -22.96
CA ASP A 420 17.11 2.12 -22.50
C ASP A 420 16.84 2.35 -21.00
N PRO A 421 15.61 2.70 -20.59
CA PRO A 421 15.27 2.95 -19.19
C PRO A 421 15.56 1.77 -18.27
N LYS A 422 15.33 0.53 -18.74
CA LYS A 422 15.59 -0.67 -17.95
C LYS A 422 17.10 -0.85 -17.72
N ASP A 423 17.91 -0.65 -18.75
CA ASP A 423 19.38 -0.71 -18.63
C ASP A 423 19.93 0.38 -17.70
N LYS A 424 19.36 1.59 -17.74
CA LYS A 424 19.72 2.66 -16.80
C LYS A 424 19.40 2.28 -15.36
N LEU A 425 18.23 1.69 -15.13
CA LEU A 425 17.80 1.26 -13.80
C LEU A 425 18.70 0.13 -13.27
N GLU A 426 18.89 -0.93 -14.05
CA GLU A 426 19.72 -2.07 -13.64
C GLU A 426 21.15 -1.61 -13.32
N LEU A 427 21.71 -0.70 -14.12
CA LEU A 427 23.00 -0.09 -13.82
C LEU A 427 22.97 0.75 -12.53
N ALA A 428 21.93 1.55 -12.30
CA ALA A 428 21.81 2.34 -11.08
C ALA A 428 21.76 1.44 -9.84
N ILE A 429 20.96 0.36 -9.87
CA ILE A 429 20.88 -0.64 -8.80
C ILE A 429 22.27 -1.21 -8.50
N MET A 430 22.93 -1.78 -9.52
CA MET A 430 24.25 -2.38 -9.34
C MET A 430 25.29 -1.35 -8.86
N TYR A 431 25.27 -0.13 -9.39
CA TYR A 431 26.21 0.92 -9.01
C TYR A 431 26.04 1.33 -7.54
N PHE A 432 24.81 1.62 -7.09
CA PHE A 432 24.56 2.04 -5.71
C PHE A 432 24.90 0.92 -4.73
N THR A 433 24.48 -0.31 -5.01
CA THR A 433 24.79 -1.46 -4.15
C THR A 433 26.30 -1.68 -4.03
N VAL A 434 27.07 -1.62 -5.13
CA VAL A 434 28.54 -1.70 -5.07
C VAL A 434 29.14 -0.53 -4.30
N LYS A 435 28.62 0.69 -4.48
CA LYS A 435 29.10 1.86 -3.75
C LYS A 435 28.88 1.75 -2.24
N ASP A 436 27.78 1.12 -1.81
CA ASP A 436 27.44 0.98 -0.39
C ASP A 436 28.08 -0.24 0.27
N SER A 437 28.22 -1.34 -0.47
CA SER A 437 28.65 -2.64 0.08
C SER A 437 30.10 -3.00 -0.23
N CYS A 438 30.74 -2.39 -1.23
CA CYS A 438 32.10 -2.73 -1.65
C CYS A 438 33.11 -1.60 -1.40
N ASN A 439 34.39 -1.92 -1.59
CA ASN A 439 35.47 -0.94 -1.51
C ASN A 439 35.56 -0.07 -2.78
N GLU A 440 36.35 1.00 -2.70
CA GLU A 440 36.52 1.95 -3.80
C GLU A 440 37.13 1.30 -5.07
N ALA A 441 37.97 0.28 -4.92
CA ALA A 441 38.52 -0.44 -6.08
C ALA A 441 37.45 -1.21 -6.86
N ALA A 442 36.45 -1.78 -6.20
CA ALA A 442 35.30 -2.40 -6.84
C ALA A 442 34.43 -1.37 -7.57
N LEU A 443 34.23 -0.19 -6.96
CA LEU A 443 33.51 0.90 -7.58
C LEU A 443 34.23 1.41 -8.84
N GLU A 444 35.56 1.55 -8.81
CA GLU A 444 36.36 1.93 -9.97
C GLU A 444 36.29 0.90 -11.11
N LYS A 445 36.20 -0.40 -10.79
CA LYS A 445 35.92 -1.43 -11.80
C LYS A 445 34.57 -1.21 -12.46
N ILE A 446 33.50 -0.99 -11.69
CA ILE A 446 32.18 -0.70 -12.27
C ILE A 446 32.25 0.53 -13.18
N LYS A 447 32.89 1.61 -12.72
CA LYS A 447 33.04 2.85 -13.50
C LYS A 447 33.75 2.64 -14.84
N GLN A 448 34.71 1.74 -14.90
CA GLN A 448 35.45 1.42 -16.13
C GLN A 448 34.56 0.76 -17.21
N TYR A 449 33.59 -0.07 -16.82
CA TYR A 449 32.81 -0.90 -17.75
C TYR A 449 31.34 -0.49 -17.88
N MET A 450 30.82 0.36 -17.00
CA MET A 450 29.40 0.74 -16.98
C MET A 450 28.92 1.50 -18.22
N ASN A 451 29.83 2.12 -18.99
CA ASN A 451 29.48 2.92 -20.16
C ASN A 451 29.48 2.10 -21.48
N TYR A 452 28.88 0.92 -21.47
CA TYR A 452 28.81 0.04 -22.64
C TYR A 452 27.96 0.61 -23.79
N LYS A 453 28.29 0.21 -25.02
CA LYS A 453 27.69 0.65 -26.30
C LYS A 453 27.22 -0.50 -27.17
N THR A 454 27.77 -1.70 -26.97
CA THR A 454 27.39 -2.92 -27.69
C THR A 454 26.94 -4.03 -26.72
N ASP A 455 26.29 -5.06 -27.26
CA ASP A 455 25.89 -6.23 -26.46
C ASP A 455 27.10 -6.99 -25.91
N GLU A 456 28.23 -7.01 -26.62
CA GLU A 456 29.47 -7.61 -26.13
C GLU A 456 30.07 -6.81 -24.96
N GLU A 457 30.07 -5.48 -25.05
CA GLU A 457 30.51 -4.63 -23.94
C GLU A 457 29.59 -4.75 -22.73
N LYS A 458 28.27 -4.88 -22.95
CA LYS A 458 27.29 -5.14 -21.89
C LYS A 458 27.53 -6.50 -21.24
N ALA A 459 27.75 -7.54 -22.03
CA ALA A 459 28.11 -8.86 -21.51
C ALA A 459 29.39 -8.78 -20.66
N LYS A 460 30.38 -8.01 -21.09
CA LYS A 460 31.61 -7.79 -20.31
C LYS A 460 31.34 -7.04 -18.99
N PHE A 461 30.46 -6.05 -19.00
CA PHE A 461 30.02 -5.39 -17.78
C PHE A 461 29.33 -6.37 -16.81
N TYR A 462 28.49 -7.28 -17.31
CA TYR A 462 27.83 -8.30 -16.48
C TYR A 462 28.82 -9.34 -15.93
N GLU A 463 29.87 -9.69 -16.68
CA GLU A 463 30.99 -10.49 -16.15
C GLU A 463 31.66 -9.79 -14.97
N VAL A 464 31.94 -8.48 -15.08
CA VAL A 464 32.54 -7.69 -13.99
C VAL A 464 31.60 -7.62 -12.79
N CYS A 465 30.30 -7.38 -13.01
CA CYS A 465 29.31 -7.41 -11.92
C CYS A 465 29.26 -8.79 -11.26
N ASN A 466 29.31 -9.87 -12.04
CA ASN A 466 29.34 -11.23 -11.51
C ASN A 466 30.58 -11.50 -10.63
N GLU A 467 31.73 -10.90 -10.94
CA GLU A 467 32.91 -11.01 -10.08
C GLU A 467 32.71 -10.31 -8.72
N LEU A 468 31.89 -9.25 -8.67
CA LEU A 468 31.64 -8.45 -7.47
C LEU A 468 30.50 -8.99 -6.59
N ILE A 469 29.72 -9.99 -7.05
CA ILE A 469 28.58 -10.51 -6.25
C ILE A 469 29.03 -11.03 -4.88
N PHE A 470 30.24 -11.58 -4.77
CA PHE A 470 30.75 -12.13 -3.52
C PHE A 470 31.05 -11.03 -2.49
N ASP A 471 31.52 -9.87 -2.96
CA ASP A 471 31.70 -8.70 -2.09
C ASP A 471 30.32 -8.10 -1.74
N VAL A 472 29.40 -8.01 -2.69
CA VAL A 472 28.04 -7.44 -2.50
C VAL A 472 27.18 -8.27 -1.54
N LEU A 473 27.28 -9.59 -1.65
CA LEU A 473 26.55 -10.53 -0.81
C LEU A 473 27.27 -10.83 0.50
N GLU A 474 28.36 -10.09 0.79
CA GLU A 474 29.09 -10.13 2.06
C GLU A 474 29.54 -11.56 2.44
N THR A 475 30.03 -12.32 1.45
CA THR A 475 30.43 -13.70 1.74
C THR A 475 31.70 -13.73 2.59
N ASP A 476 31.65 -14.34 3.78
CA ASP A 476 32.69 -14.30 4.82
C ASP A 476 34.04 -14.87 4.32
N LEU A 477 34.00 -15.68 3.28
CA LEU A 477 35.15 -16.42 2.79
C LEU A 477 35.96 -15.71 1.70
N VAL A 478 35.58 -14.53 1.19
CA VAL A 478 36.13 -14.11 -0.10
C VAL A 478 36.18 -12.60 -0.41
N HIS A 479 37.40 -12.09 -0.66
CA HIS A 479 37.68 -10.98 -1.60
C HIS A 479 38.20 -11.45 -2.99
N ASP A 480 38.54 -12.74 -3.14
CA ASP A 480 38.87 -13.37 -4.44
C ASP A 480 38.50 -14.87 -4.47
N PRO A 481 37.35 -15.27 -5.08
CA PRO A 481 36.85 -16.63 -4.92
C PRO A 481 37.68 -17.63 -5.71
N HIS A 482 37.85 -18.84 -5.16
CA HIS A 482 38.49 -19.94 -5.88
C HIS A 482 37.85 -20.13 -7.30
N PRO A 483 38.63 -20.39 -8.36
CA PRO A 483 38.10 -20.47 -9.74
C PRO A 483 36.96 -21.47 -9.93
N ASN A 484 36.94 -22.56 -9.17
CA ASN A 484 35.81 -23.51 -9.19
C ASN A 484 34.51 -22.88 -8.69
N ILE A 485 34.55 -22.06 -7.63
CA ILE A 485 33.38 -21.37 -7.10
C ILE A 485 32.86 -20.35 -8.13
N LYS A 486 33.77 -19.53 -8.70
CA LYS A 486 33.42 -18.58 -9.78
C LYS A 486 32.70 -19.27 -10.94
N ARG A 487 33.18 -20.46 -11.34
CA ARG A 487 32.56 -21.24 -12.42
C ARG A 487 31.20 -21.83 -12.06
N LEU A 488 31.00 -22.24 -10.80
CA LEU A 488 29.74 -22.81 -10.34
C LEU A 488 28.66 -21.75 -10.11
N LEU A 489 29.09 -20.54 -9.74
CA LEU A 489 28.26 -19.38 -9.42
C LEU A 489 28.48 -18.27 -10.48
N ASP A 490 28.45 -18.67 -11.75
CA ASP A 490 28.50 -17.74 -12.88
C ASP A 490 27.07 -17.39 -13.31
N PHE A 491 26.62 -16.21 -12.89
CA PHE A 491 25.33 -15.63 -13.21
C PHE A 491 25.44 -14.54 -14.29
N SER A 492 26.62 -14.34 -14.91
CA SER A 492 26.84 -13.30 -15.94
C SER A 492 25.89 -13.38 -17.13
N LYS A 493 25.40 -14.60 -17.43
CA LYS A 493 24.43 -14.87 -18.51
C LYS A 493 22.98 -14.85 -18.04
N SER A 494 22.73 -14.70 -16.75
CA SER A 494 21.38 -14.62 -16.19
C SER A 494 20.83 -13.21 -16.37
N LYS A 495 19.63 -13.10 -16.94
CA LYS A 495 18.88 -11.84 -16.97
C LYS A 495 18.44 -11.36 -15.58
N TYR A 496 18.60 -12.20 -14.55
CA TYR A 496 18.27 -11.88 -13.16
C TYR A 496 19.51 -11.57 -12.31
N LEU A 497 20.70 -11.42 -12.90
CA LEU A 497 21.89 -10.96 -12.17
C LEU A 497 21.61 -9.67 -11.35
N PRO A 498 20.91 -8.64 -11.88
CA PRO A 498 20.60 -7.45 -11.09
C PRO A 498 19.79 -7.73 -9.80
N ALA A 499 18.99 -8.80 -9.75
CA ALA A 499 18.22 -9.16 -8.55
C ALA A 499 19.12 -9.53 -7.36
N LEU A 500 20.33 -10.05 -7.62
CA LEU A 500 21.31 -10.34 -6.56
C LEU A 500 21.86 -9.06 -5.91
N PHE A 501 21.77 -7.91 -6.57
CA PHE A 501 22.17 -6.60 -6.02
C PHE A 501 21.03 -5.91 -5.27
N ASN A 502 19.83 -6.50 -5.24
CA ASN A 502 18.64 -5.97 -4.59
C ASN A 502 18.01 -6.99 -3.61
N CYS A 503 18.80 -7.95 -3.13
CA CYS A 503 18.34 -8.95 -2.17
C CYS A 503 18.44 -8.44 -0.72
N ASP A 504 17.65 -9.03 0.17
CA ASP A 504 17.68 -8.72 1.59
C ASP A 504 18.83 -9.41 2.35
N ALA A 505 18.98 -9.08 3.63
CA ALA A 505 20.03 -9.63 4.48
C ALA A 505 19.88 -11.15 4.71
N GLU A 506 18.65 -11.65 4.83
CA GLU A 506 18.40 -13.07 5.07
C GLU A 506 18.80 -13.93 3.86
N PHE A 507 18.60 -13.41 2.65
CA PHE A 507 19.14 -14.03 1.44
C PHE A 507 20.66 -14.07 1.45
N LYS A 508 21.33 -12.96 1.80
CA LYS A 508 22.80 -12.90 1.86
C LYS A 508 23.37 -13.96 2.80
N GLU A 509 22.82 -14.09 4.00
CA GLU A 509 23.24 -15.10 4.99
C GLU A 509 23.12 -16.53 4.45
N ASN A 510 21.97 -16.87 3.84
CA ASN A 510 21.75 -18.20 3.27
C ASN A 510 22.63 -18.46 2.03
N PHE A 511 22.90 -17.43 1.23
CA PHE A 511 23.80 -17.52 0.09
C PHE A 511 25.24 -17.76 0.55
N ASP A 512 25.73 -17.02 1.55
CA ASP A 512 27.06 -17.22 2.12
C ASP A 512 27.22 -18.62 2.71
N LEU A 513 26.21 -19.14 3.41
CA LEU A 513 26.22 -20.51 3.90
C LEU A 513 26.39 -21.50 2.73
N MET A 514 25.65 -21.32 1.63
CA MET A 514 25.78 -22.16 0.43
C MET A 514 27.18 -22.08 -0.18
N VAL A 515 27.75 -20.86 -0.29
CA VAL A 515 29.12 -20.64 -0.78
C VAL A 515 30.13 -21.36 0.10
N SER A 516 29.99 -21.23 1.42
CA SER A 516 30.84 -21.90 2.41
C SER A 516 30.83 -23.42 2.25
N ARG A 517 29.65 -24.04 2.07
CA ARG A 517 29.55 -25.48 1.83
C ARG A 517 30.22 -25.92 0.52
N LEU A 518 30.13 -25.11 -0.53
CA LEU A 518 30.82 -25.39 -1.79
C LEU A 518 32.34 -25.26 -1.63
N TYR A 519 32.79 -24.32 -0.82
CA TYR A 519 34.21 -24.07 -0.55
C TYR A 519 34.87 -25.20 0.23
N ASP A 520 34.16 -25.83 1.17
CA ASP A 520 34.66 -26.99 1.91
C ASP A 520 34.91 -28.23 1.01
N HIS A 521 34.40 -28.21 -0.23
CA HIS A 521 34.39 -29.34 -1.15
C HIS A 521 34.73 -28.96 -2.60
N LEU A 522 35.77 -28.14 -2.81
CA LEU A 522 36.20 -27.64 -4.13
C LEU A 522 36.52 -28.73 -5.18
N ASP A 523 36.84 -29.95 -4.73
CA ASP A 523 37.15 -31.11 -5.57
C ASP A 523 35.89 -31.85 -6.07
N LYS A 524 34.73 -31.57 -5.49
CA LYS A 524 33.45 -32.22 -5.81
C LYS A 524 32.62 -31.38 -6.77
N ASN A 525 31.75 -32.05 -7.53
CA ASN A 525 30.64 -31.36 -8.20
C ASN A 525 29.56 -30.97 -7.18
N VAL A 526 28.69 -30.02 -7.55
CA VAL A 526 27.59 -29.49 -6.70
C VAL A 526 26.79 -30.61 -6.04
N LEU A 527 26.38 -31.62 -6.81
CA LEU A 527 25.59 -32.73 -6.31
C LEU A 527 26.33 -33.50 -5.21
N ASN A 528 27.61 -33.80 -5.40
CA ASN A 528 28.41 -34.54 -4.43
C ASN A 528 28.77 -33.71 -3.20
N CYS A 529 29.00 -32.40 -3.36
CA CYS A 529 29.19 -31.46 -2.25
C CYS A 529 27.97 -31.45 -1.33
N PHE A 530 26.78 -31.18 -1.87
CA PHE A 530 25.58 -31.11 -1.04
C PHE A 530 25.15 -32.49 -0.52
N ASN A 531 25.35 -33.58 -1.27
CA ASN A 531 25.09 -34.92 -0.75
C ASN A 531 25.99 -35.34 0.42
N SER A 532 27.13 -34.67 0.65
CA SER A 532 27.94 -34.93 1.85
C SER A 532 27.47 -34.19 3.10
N LEU A 533 26.49 -33.28 2.99
CA LEU A 533 25.92 -32.62 4.15
C LEU A 533 25.16 -33.64 5.03
N PRO A 534 25.26 -33.57 6.38
CA PRO A 534 24.65 -34.55 7.28
C PRO A 534 23.16 -34.79 7.04
N GLN A 535 22.40 -33.72 6.81
CA GLN A 535 20.96 -33.78 6.57
C GLN A 535 20.60 -34.48 5.24
N ASN A 536 21.47 -34.39 4.24
CA ASN A 536 21.29 -35.06 2.96
C ASN A 536 21.71 -36.54 3.00
N ILE A 537 22.69 -36.89 3.83
CA ILE A 537 23.03 -38.29 4.16
C ILE A 537 21.82 -38.96 4.84
N GLU A 538 21.22 -38.27 5.81
CA GLU A 538 20.00 -38.73 6.48
C GLU A 538 18.84 -38.89 5.50
N THR A 539 18.59 -37.90 4.65
CA THR A 539 17.55 -37.95 3.62
C THR A 539 17.75 -39.14 2.68
N LYS A 540 18.98 -39.36 2.19
CA LYS A 540 19.32 -40.50 1.34
C LYS A 540 19.06 -41.83 2.04
N ALA A 541 19.38 -41.94 3.34
CA ALA A 541 19.10 -43.14 4.13
C ALA A 541 17.60 -43.36 4.34
N ALA A 542 16.82 -42.29 4.56
CA ALA A 542 15.37 -42.35 4.67
C ALA A 542 14.71 -42.82 3.36
N PHE A 543 15.14 -42.30 2.21
CA PHE A 543 14.67 -42.74 0.90
C PHE A 543 14.99 -44.21 0.64
N ALA A 544 16.19 -44.67 1.02
CA ALA A 544 16.58 -46.08 0.88
C ALA A 544 15.68 -47.01 1.71
N LYS A 545 15.32 -46.63 2.95
CA LYS A 545 14.38 -47.39 3.79
C LYS A 545 12.98 -47.52 3.17
N LEU A 546 12.55 -46.51 2.41
CA LEU A 546 11.26 -46.51 1.71
C LEU A 546 11.33 -47.22 0.34
N GLY A 547 12.54 -47.63 -0.09
CA GLY A 547 12.77 -48.21 -1.41
C GLY A 547 12.61 -47.19 -2.54
N LEU A 548 12.92 -45.92 -2.30
CA LEU A 548 12.89 -44.83 -3.28
C LEU A 548 14.26 -44.65 -3.95
N HIS A 549 14.26 -44.44 -5.26
CA HIS A 549 15.49 -44.18 -6.01
C HIS A 549 16.01 -42.75 -5.80
N TYR A 550 16.76 -42.52 -4.72
CA TYR A 550 17.34 -41.21 -4.39
C TYR A 550 18.13 -40.58 -5.56
N SER A 551 18.85 -41.37 -6.35
CA SER A 551 19.60 -40.86 -7.50
C SER A 551 18.72 -40.25 -8.61
N LYS A 552 17.47 -40.72 -8.73
CA LYS A 552 16.45 -40.15 -9.63
C LYS A 552 15.78 -38.92 -9.02
N TRP A 553 15.68 -38.87 -7.69
CA TRP A 553 15.20 -37.69 -6.97
C TRP A 553 16.15 -36.48 -7.07
N VAL A 554 17.46 -36.67 -6.96
CA VAL A 554 18.41 -35.53 -6.93
C VAL A 554 18.98 -35.15 -8.30
N LYS A 555 18.72 -35.91 -9.36
CA LYS A 555 19.17 -35.62 -10.74
C LYS A 555 17.96 -35.34 -11.64
N SER A 556 18.13 -34.45 -12.62
CA SER A 556 17.16 -34.31 -13.71
C SER A 556 17.62 -35.09 -14.94
N SER A 557 16.68 -35.42 -15.83
CA SER A 557 16.95 -36.08 -17.10
C SER A 557 16.31 -35.28 -18.23
N LYS A 558 17.10 -34.88 -19.23
CA LYS A 558 16.61 -34.16 -20.41
C LYS A 558 15.63 -34.95 -21.28
N TYR A 559 15.49 -36.25 -21.02
CA TYR A 559 14.58 -37.17 -21.71
C TYR A 559 13.34 -37.52 -20.87
N SER A 560 13.26 -37.03 -19.63
CA SER A 560 12.07 -37.20 -18.79
C SER A 560 11.27 -35.91 -18.77
N PHE A 561 10.25 -35.87 -19.62
CA PHE A 561 9.31 -34.75 -19.70
C PHE A 561 7.93 -35.23 -20.16
N VAL A 562 6.93 -34.37 -19.99
CA VAL A 562 5.61 -34.45 -20.63
C VAL A 562 5.47 -33.22 -21.51
N GLU A 563 5.01 -33.40 -22.75
CA GLU A 563 4.70 -32.31 -23.67
C GLU A 563 3.21 -32.34 -23.99
N THR A 564 2.58 -31.17 -24.05
CA THR A 564 1.17 -31.04 -24.41
C THR A 564 0.89 -29.72 -25.12
N GLU A 565 -0.13 -29.71 -25.97
CA GLU A 565 -0.63 -28.51 -26.64
C GLU A 565 -1.77 -27.88 -25.85
N VAL A 566 -1.58 -26.62 -25.52
CA VAL A 566 -2.45 -25.85 -24.63
C VAL A 566 -3.01 -24.66 -25.39
N LYS A 567 -4.33 -24.50 -25.34
CA LYS A 567 -5.01 -23.29 -25.76
C LYS A 567 -5.03 -22.33 -24.59
N LEU A 568 -4.46 -21.13 -24.76
CA LEU A 568 -4.62 -20.04 -23.80
C LEU A 568 -5.92 -19.31 -24.17
N ASP A 569 -6.96 -19.52 -23.36
CA ASP A 569 -8.32 -19.04 -23.59
C ASP A 569 -8.61 -17.82 -22.71
N THR A 570 -8.98 -16.72 -23.35
CA THR A 570 -9.24 -15.46 -22.66
C THR A 570 -10.48 -15.55 -21.76
N GLU A 571 -11.50 -16.31 -22.13
CA GLU A 571 -12.75 -16.42 -21.36
C GLU A 571 -12.57 -17.21 -20.05
N ASN A 572 -11.73 -18.25 -20.06
CA ASN A 572 -11.38 -18.94 -18.82
C ASN A 572 -10.66 -17.99 -17.86
N MET A 573 -9.68 -17.22 -18.33
CA MET A 573 -8.96 -16.24 -17.49
C MET A 573 -9.93 -15.25 -16.82
N LYS A 574 -10.95 -14.78 -17.55
CA LYS A 574 -11.99 -13.89 -17.02
C LYS A 574 -12.82 -14.55 -15.92
N GLN A 575 -13.29 -15.77 -16.16
CA GLN A 575 -14.08 -16.51 -15.16
C GLN A 575 -13.28 -16.77 -13.87
N HIS A 576 -11.98 -17.03 -14.00
CA HIS A 576 -11.11 -17.26 -12.85
C HIS A 576 -10.83 -16.00 -12.03
N ALA A 577 -10.64 -14.85 -12.67
CA ALA A 577 -10.48 -13.58 -11.94
C ALA A 577 -11.70 -13.28 -11.05
N LEU A 578 -12.91 -13.52 -11.56
CA LEU A 578 -14.15 -13.38 -10.78
C LEU A 578 -14.20 -14.39 -9.63
N THR A 579 -13.92 -15.66 -9.92
CA THR A 579 -13.94 -16.74 -8.92
C THR A 579 -12.94 -16.49 -7.80
N ASN A 580 -11.73 -16.00 -8.10
CA ASN A 580 -10.71 -15.74 -7.09
C ASN A 580 -11.04 -14.54 -6.22
N PHE A 581 -11.64 -13.50 -6.80
CA PHE A 581 -12.14 -12.38 -6.01
C PHE A 581 -13.21 -12.87 -5.02
N GLU A 582 -14.15 -13.71 -5.49
CA GLU A 582 -15.15 -14.32 -4.62
C GLU A 582 -14.50 -15.22 -3.55
N LYS A 583 -13.40 -15.92 -3.86
CA LYS A 583 -12.65 -16.69 -2.86
C LYS A 583 -12.05 -15.78 -1.78
N ASP A 584 -11.45 -14.64 -2.13
CA ASP A 584 -10.86 -13.73 -1.13
C ASP A 584 -11.90 -13.19 -0.14
N ILE A 585 -13.10 -12.83 -0.60
CA ILE A 585 -14.17 -12.34 0.29
C ILE A 585 -14.82 -13.47 1.13
N ASN A 586 -14.49 -14.74 0.86
CA ASN A 586 -14.91 -15.89 1.66
C ASN A 586 -13.77 -16.47 2.51
N ASP A 587 -12.56 -15.94 2.36
CA ASP A 587 -11.35 -16.41 3.02
C ASP A 587 -11.35 -16.05 4.52
N ASP A 588 -10.58 -16.80 5.31
CA ASP A 588 -10.45 -16.57 6.75
C ASP A 588 -9.81 -15.21 7.06
N LEU A 589 -8.94 -14.69 6.20
CA LEU A 589 -8.40 -13.33 6.31
C LEU A 589 -9.51 -12.27 6.28
N TYR A 590 -10.48 -12.42 5.38
CA TYR A 590 -11.62 -11.50 5.33
C TYR A 590 -12.51 -11.66 6.57
N LYS A 591 -12.67 -12.87 7.10
CA LYS A 591 -13.45 -13.11 8.33
C LYS A 591 -12.84 -12.40 9.54
N LEU A 592 -11.51 -12.28 9.63
CA LEU A 592 -10.80 -11.56 10.69
C LEU A 592 -11.00 -10.04 10.65
N ILE A 593 -11.43 -9.47 9.52
CA ILE A 593 -11.78 -8.05 9.44
C ILE A 593 -13.03 -7.76 10.29
N PRO A 594 -13.07 -6.70 11.10
CA PRO A 594 -14.26 -6.37 11.90
C PRO A 594 -15.51 -6.14 11.05
N ASP A 595 -16.67 -6.62 11.51
CA ASP A 595 -17.92 -6.54 10.74
C ASP A 595 -18.36 -5.09 10.44
N GLU A 596 -18.04 -4.13 11.31
CA GLU A 596 -18.28 -2.70 11.06
C GLU A 596 -17.54 -2.20 9.82
N GLU A 597 -16.32 -2.70 9.58
CA GLU A 597 -15.50 -2.33 8.43
C GLU A 597 -15.98 -3.05 7.16
N LYS A 598 -16.39 -4.32 7.28
CA LYS A 598 -17.06 -5.04 6.19
C LYS A 598 -18.34 -4.33 5.74
N GLN A 599 -19.13 -3.79 6.69
CA GLN A 599 -20.35 -3.04 6.38
C GLN A 599 -20.08 -1.74 5.63
N LYS A 600 -18.96 -1.05 5.89
CA LYS A 600 -18.58 0.14 5.12
C LYS A 600 -18.29 -0.22 3.66
N ILE A 601 -17.52 -1.28 3.43
CA ILE A 601 -17.29 -1.82 2.08
C ILE A 601 -18.62 -2.20 1.41
N ALA A 602 -19.48 -2.94 2.11
CA ALA A 602 -20.79 -3.32 1.58
C ALA A 602 -21.68 -2.12 1.23
N LYS A 603 -21.61 -1.03 2.02
CA LYS A 603 -22.33 0.23 1.75
C LYS A 603 -21.75 0.96 0.53
N ALA A 604 -20.42 0.98 0.39
CA ALA A 604 -19.76 1.56 -0.78
C ALA A 604 -20.16 0.80 -2.05
N LEU A 605 -20.13 -0.54 -2.03
CA LEU A 605 -20.61 -1.39 -3.12
C LEU A 605 -22.07 -1.11 -3.48
N LYS A 606 -22.96 -1.02 -2.48
CA LYS A 606 -24.40 -0.71 -2.68
C LYS A 606 -24.63 0.64 -3.34
N SER A 607 -23.81 1.63 -3.00
CA SER A 607 -23.92 2.98 -3.58
C SER A 607 -23.63 2.98 -5.08
N SER A 608 -22.84 2.01 -5.57
CA SER A 608 -22.53 1.80 -6.99
C SER A 608 -23.37 0.67 -7.64
N GLY A 609 -24.44 0.22 -6.99
CA GLY A 609 -25.35 -0.80 -7.54
C GLY A 609 -24.88 -2.25 -7.39
N PHE A 610 -23.85 -2.49 -6.59
CA PHE A 610 -23.34 -3.82 -6.25
C PHE A 610 -23.83 -4.30 -4.89
N ASP A 611 -23.94 -5.60 -4.70
CA ASP A 611 -24.24 -6.20 -3.40
C ASP A 611 -23.39 -7.46 -3.18
N ILE A 612 -23.04 -7.71 -1.92
CA ILE A 612 -22.46 -8.99 -1.50
C ILE A 612 -23.58 -9.77 -0.83
N LYS A 613 -23.98 -10.87 -1.45
CA LYS A 613 -25.08 -11.70 -0.96
C LYS A 613 -24.56 -13.06 -0.51
N GLU A 614 -25.04 -13.49 0.65
CA GLU A 614 -24.88 -14.88 1.07
C GLU A 614 -25.82 -15.76 0.24
N ILE A 615 -25.26 -16.79 -0.40
CA ILE A 615 -26.02 -17.81 -1.11
C ILE A 615 -25.67 -19.19 -0.58
N GLU A 616 -26.61 -20.12 -0.70
CA GLU A 616 -26.34 -21.54 -0.48
C GLU A 616 -25.77 -22.15 -1.76
N GLN A 617 -24.51 -22.57 -1.69
CA GLN A 617 -23.84 -23.30 -2.75
C GLN A 617 -23.89 -24.79 -2.42
N THR A 618 -24.42 -25.59 -3.34
CA THR A 618 -24.42 -27.04 -3.23
C THR A 618 -22.98 -27.58 -3.20
N VAL A 619 -22.70 -28.44 -2.24
CA VAL A 619 -21.46 -29.20 -2.13
C VAL A 619 -21.72 -30.60 -2.65
N PHE A 620 -20.84 -31.10 -3.50
CA PHE A 620 -20.86 -32.48 -3.96
C PHE A 620 -19.63 -33.18 -3.37
N GLY A 621 -19.86 -34.33 -2.75
CA GLY A 621 -18.79 -35.14 -2.18
C GLY A 621 -17.99 -35.87 -3.28
N GLU A 622 -16.92 -36.55 -2.89
CA GLU A 622 -15.98 -37.27 -3.77
C GLU A 622 -16.59 -38.17 -4.85
N GLY A 623 -17.80 -38.67 -4.64
CA GLY A 623 -18.52 -39.52 -5.60
C GLY A 623 -19.47 -38.78 -6.55
N GLY A 624 -19.50 -37.44 -6.54
CA GLY A 624 -20.47 -36.63 -7.28
C GLY A 624 -21.88 -36.61 -6.65
N TRP A 625 -22.03 -37.16 -5.44
CA TRP A 625 -23.28 -37.15 -4.70
C TRP A 625 -23.44 -35.85 -3.92
N PHE A 626 -24.68 -35.37 -3.81
CA PHE A 626 -25.01 -34.21 -2.98
C PHE A 626 -24.53 -34.44 -1.54
N ASP A 627 -23.67 -33.56 -1.04
CA ASP A 627 -23.02 -33.60 0.27
C ASP A 627 -23.40 -32.37 1.13
N GLY A 628 -24.55 -31.77 0.80
CA GLY A 628 -25.12 -30.63 1.52
C GLY A 628 -24.94 -29.30 0.79
N THR A 629 -25.11 -28.22 1.55
CA THR A 629 -24.99 -26.85 1.08
C THR A 629 -24.07 -26.06 2.01
N LYS A 630 -23.15 -25.27 1.45
CA LYS A 630 -22.34 -24.31 2.20
C LYS A 630 -22.81 -22.89 1.89
N LYS A 631 -22.73 -22.01 2.88
CA LYS A 631 -22.99 -20.59 2.70
C LYS A 631 -21.74 -19.91 2.17
N VAL A 632 -21.88 -19.19 1.05
CA VAL A 632 -20.79 -18.42 0.44
C VAL A 632 -21.28 -17.03 0.06
N LEU A 633 -20.41 -16.05 0.20
CA LEU A 633 -20.61 -14.68 -0.26
C LEU A 633 -20.35 -14.61 -1.76
N LYS A 634 -21.28 -14.04 -2.52
CA LYS A 634 -21.16 -13.79 -3.95
C LYS A 634 -21.48 -12.35 -4.30
N LEU A 635 -20.87 -11.89 -5.39
CA LEU A 635 -21.08 -10.53 -5.89
C LEU A 635 -22.28 -10.48 -6.83
N TYR A 636 -23.09 -9.45 -6.68
CA TYR A 636 -24.25 -9.18 -7.52
C TYR A 636 -24.24 -7.73 -7.99
N LYS A 637 -24.71 -7.48 -9.21
CA LYS A 637 -25.04 -6.14 -9.74
C LYS A 637 -26.51 -6.13 -10.12
N ASN A 638 -27.30 -5.22 -9.55
CA ASN A 638 -28.74 -5.12 -9.84
C ASN A 638 -29.47 -6.48 -9.78
N ASP A 639 -29.27 -7.23 -8.69
CA ASP A 639 -29.84 -8.56 -8.42
C ASP A 639 -29.44 -9.71 -9.36
N LYS A 640 -28.48 -9.51 -10.26
CA LYS A 640 -27.86 -10.58 -11.06
C LYS A 640 -26.42 -10.85 -10.59
N PRO A 641 -25.89 -12.09 -10.71
CA PRO A 641 -24.49 -12.36 -10.41
C PRO A 641 -23.59 -11.40 -11.20
N ALA A 642 -22.58 -10.84 -10.52
CA ALA A 642 -21.61 -9.98 -11.17
C ALA A 642 -20.87 -10.75 -12.27
N VAL A 643 -20.51 -10.07 -13.35
CA VAL A 643 -19.70 -10.64 -14.42
C VAL A 643 -18.28 -10.11 -14.36
N PHE A 644 -17.38 -10.66 -15.16
CA PHE A 644 -15.98 -10.23 -15.18
C PHE A 644 -15.83 -8.72 -15.44
N GLU A 645 -16.63 -8.17 -16.36
CA GLU A 645 -16.62 -6.76 -16.72
C GLU A 645 -16.92 -5.82 -15.54
N ASP A 646 -17.60 -6.33 -14.50
CA ASP A 646 -17.92 -5.59 -13.29
C ASP A 646 -16.75 -5.49 -12.30
N LEU A 647 -15.79 -6.42 -12.34
CA LEU A 647 -14.71 -6.51 -11.36
C LEU A 647 -13.85 -5.26 -11.27
N LYS A 648 -13.68 -4.57 -12.40
CA LYS A 648 -12.92 -3.32 -12.44
C LYS A 648 -13.55 -2.24 -11.54
N GLU A 649 -14.87 -2.08 -11.63
CA GLU A 649 -15.60 -1.11 -10.81
C GLU A 649 -15.58 -1.53 -9.33
N ILE A 650 -15.73 -2.82 -9.06
CA ILE A 650 -15.67 -3.41 -7.72
C ILE A 650 -14.28 -3.20 -7.09
N LEU A 651 -13.19 -3.48 -7.81
CA LEU A 651 -11.82 -3.29 -7.35
C LEU A 651 -11.55 -1.83 -6.97
N ASN A 652 -12.03 -0.88 -7.79
CA ASN A 652 -11.90 0.54 -7.50
C ASN A 652 -12.59 0.92 -6.18
N ILE A 653 -13.79 0.39 -5.92
CA ILE A 653 -14.52 0.64 -4.67
C ILE A 653 -13.72 0.14 -3.46
N PHE A 654 -13.16 -1.07 -3.54
CA PHE A 654 -12.30 -1.61 -2.48
C PHE A 654 -11.04 -0.76 -2.28
N ASN A 655 -10.36 -0.37 -3.35
CA ASN A 655 -9.16 0.46 -3.26
C ASN A 655 -9.46 1.84 -2.65
N THR A 656 -10.57 2.48 -3.01
CA THR A 656 -11.01 3.74 -2.39
C THR A 656 -11.23 3.56 -0.89
N GLU A 657 -11.90 2.50 -0.46
CA GLU A 657 -12.07 2.20 0.97
C GLU A 657 -10.72 1.96 1.67
N PHE A 658 -9.80 1.23 1.04
CA PHE A 658 -8.47 0.96 1.61
C PHE A 658 -7.60 2.20 1.80
N ASN A 659 -7.86 3.26 1.02
CA ASN A 659 -7.07 4.50 1.05
C ASN A 659 -7.72 5.59 1.90
N THR A 660 -9.05 5.63 1.96
CA THR A 660 -9.79 6.71 2.64
C THR A 660 -10.21 6.35 4.06
N ASN A 661 -10.42 5.07 4.37
CA ASN A 661 -10.89 4.65 5.68
C ASN A 661 -9.69 4.43 6.64
N PRO A 662 -9.62 5.14 7.79
CA PRO A 662 -8.50 5.06 8.73
C PRO A 662 -8.24 3.66 9.28
N PHE A 663 -9.23 2.75 9.23
CA PHE A 663 -9.01 1.36 9.62
C PHE A 663 -7.87 0.75 8.82
N TRP A 664 -7.83 0.93 7.50
CA TRP A 664 -6.86 0.26 6.63
C TRP A 664 -5.44 0.80 6.75
N THR A 665 -5.28 2.08 7.08
CA THR A 665 -3.98 2.77 7.14
C THR A 665 -3.37 2.83 8.53
N ARG A 666 -4.17 2.62 9.59
CA ARG A 666 -3.71 2.67 10.98
C ARG A 666 -3.15 1.32 11.46
N GLU A 667 -2.06 1.36 12.23
CA GLU A 667 -1.52 0.20 12.92
C GLU A 667 -2.29 -0.10 14.23
N TYR A 668 -2.63 -1.37 14.45
CA TYR A 668 -3.34 -1.86 15.63
C TYR A 668 -2.40 -2.63 16.56
N SER A 669 -2.75 -2.73 17.84
CA SER A 669 -2.00 -3.54 18.81
C SER A 669 -2.16 -5.05 18.60
N ASP A 670 -3.21 -5.47 17.88
CA ASP A 670 -3.45 -6.86 17.52
C ASP A 670 -2.81 -7.14 16.16
N GLU A 671 -1.71 -7.89 16.20
CA GLU A 671 -0.91 -8.25 15.03
C GLU A 671 -1.70 -9.10 14.04
N SER A 672 -2.64 -9.92 14.51
CA SER A 672 -3.49 -10.74 13.63
C SER A 672 -4.39 -9.87 12.74
N ILE A 673 -4.88 -8.74 13.27
CA ILE A 673 -5.67 -7.76 12.52
C ILE A 673 -4.78 -7.03 11.52
N ASN A 674 -3.57 -6.61 11.90
CA ASN A 674 -2.64 -5.96 10.97
C ASN A 674 -2.30 -6.88 9.79
N ASN A 675 -1.92 -8.13 10.08
CA ASN A 675 -1.60 -9.12 9.05
C ASN A 675 -2.80 -9.42 8.14
N ALA A 676 -4.00 -9.60 8.72
CA ALA A 676 -5.21 -9.82 7.94
C ALA A 676 -5.50 -8.65 6.99
N LYS A 677 -5.35 -7.41 7.47
CA LYS A 677 -5.56 -6.20 6.67
C LYS A 677 -4.56 -6.09 5.52
N GLU A 678 -3.27 -6.23 5.82
CA GLU A 678 -2.21 -6.09 4.82
C GLU A 678 -2.30 -7.17 3.75
N ASN A 679 -2.55 -8.41 4.15
CA ASN A 679 -2.71 -9.52 3.21
C ASN A 679 -3.98 -9.37 2.37
N PHE A 680 -5.13 -9.03 2.98
CA PHE A 680 -6.36 -8.82 2.23
C PHE A 680 -6.24 -7.63 1.27
N LYS A 681 -5.65 -6.51 1.70
CA LYS A 681 -5.35 -5.37 0.83
C LYS A 681 -4.44 -5.78 -0.32
N THR A 682 -3.38 -6.54 -0.05
CA THR A 682 -2.46 -7.04 -1.08
C THR A 682 -3.16 -7.97 -2.08
N HIS A 683 -4.01 -8.88 -1.60
CA HIS A 683 -4.78 -9.78 -2.46
C HIS A 683 -5.69 -8.99 -3.40
N ILE A 684 -6.49 -8.07 -2.87
CA ILE A 684 -7.44 -7.31 -3.67
C ILE A 684 -6.72 -6.29 -4.58
N SER A 685 -5.90 -5.40 -4.01
CA SER A 685 -5.29 -4.28 -4.73
C SER A 685 -4.16 -4.68 -5.66
N LYS A 686 -3.44 -5.77 -5.39
CA LYS A 686 -2.31 -6.22 -6.23
C LYS A 686 -2.66 -7.49 -7.00
N LEU A 687 -3.03 -8.58 -6.33
CA LEU A 687 -3.20 -9.87 -7.00
C LEU A 687 -4.44 -9.92 -7.90
N ARG A 688 -5.62 -9.59 -7.37
CA ARG A 688 -6.89 -9.61 -8.13
C ARG A 688 -6.90 -8.53 -9.19
N TYR A 689 -6.40 -7.34 -8.87
CA TYR A 689 -6.14 -6.30 -9.87
C TYR A 689 -5.29 -6.83 -11.02
N ASN A 690 -4.18 -7.52 -10.72
CA ASN A 690 -3.33 -8.12 -11.75
C ASN A 690 -4.01 -9.24 -12.54
N GLU A 691 -4.90 -10.04 -11.94
CA GLU A 691 -5.66 -11.05 -12.68
C GLU A 691 -6.66 -10.43 -13.65
N VAL A 692 -7.44 -9.44 -13.19
CA VAL A 692 -8.37 -8.67 -14.05
C VAL A 692 -7.59 -7.99 -15.17
N LYS A 693 -6.46 -7.37 -14.83
CA LYS A 693 -5.50 -6.77 -15.77
C LYS A 693 -5.04 -7.76 -16.83
N ASN A 694 -4.64 -8.95 -16.46
CA ASN A 694 -4.12 -9.97 -17.39
C ASN A 694 -5.21 -10.58 -18.29
N ALA A 695 -6.39 -10.85 -17.74
CA ALA A 695 -7.53 -11.32 -18.51
C ALA A 695 -7.99 -10.26 -19.53
N LEU A 696 -8.00 -8.99 -19.10
CA LEU A 696 -8.12 -7.82 -19.96
C LEU A 696 -6.82 -7.53 -20.73
N THR A 697 -5.90 -8.42 -21.03
CA THR A 697 -4.62 -8.01 -21.67
C THR A 697 -4.30 -8.93 -22.82
N ASN A 698 -4.69 -10.19 -22.65
CA ASN A 698 -4.57 -11.23 -23.65
C ASN A 698 -5.43 -10.89 -24.88
N LYS A 699 -4.77 -10.54 -26.00
CA LYS A 699 -5.45 -9.99 -27.19
C LYS A 699 -5.98 -11.06 -28.13
N LYS A 700 -5.49 -12.32 -28.04
CA LYS A 700 -5.91 -13.42 -28.92
C LYS A 700 -5.69 -14.77 -28.26
N ASP A 701 -6.70 -15.63 -28.40
CA ASP A 701 -6.55 -17.07 -28.23
C ASP A 701 -5.36 -17.56 -29.04
N ARG A 702 -4.45 -18.28 -28.39
CA ARG A 702 -3.31 -18.91 -29.04
C ARG A 702 -3.11 -20.31 -28.51
N THR A 703 -2.63 -21.18 -29.38
CA THR A 703 -2.16 -22.50 -28.98
C THR A 703 -0.65 -22.45 -28.82
N THR A 704 -0.14 -22.96 -27.71
CA THR A 704 1.28 -23.18 -27.52
C THR A 704 1.57 -24.61 -27.08
N ARG A 705 2.79 -25.07 -27.32
CA ARG A 705 3.27 -26.37 -26.85
C ARG A 705 4.11 -26.15 -25.60
N ILE A 706 3.63 -26.68 -24.49
CA ILE A 706 4.37 -26.62 -23.23
C ILE A 706 5.10 -27.93 -22.97
N ARG A 707 6.16 -27.83 -22.17
CA ARG A 707 6.93 -28.96 -21.66
C ARG A 707 6.98 -28.89 -20.14
N VAL A 708 6.68 -30.00 -19.48
CA VAL A 708 6.76 -30.17 -18.03
C VAL A 708 7.86 -31.17 -17.70
N GLU A 709 8.78 -30.79 -16.83
CA GLU A 709 9.91 -31.64 -16.45
C GLU A 709 10.47 -31.32 -15.06
N LYS A 710 11.31 -32.20 -14.52
CA LYS A 710 11.97 -32.01 -13.24
C LYS A 710 13.12 -31.01 -13.36
N THR A 711 13.14 -30.02 -12.49
CA THR A 711 14.18 -29.00 -12.41
C THR A 711 15.54 -29.62 -12.05
N ASN A 712 16.61 -29.11 -12.68
CA ASN A 712 17.98 -29.42 -12.27
C ASN A 712 18.41 -28.54 -11.08
N MET A 713 18.07 -28.97 -9.87
CA MET A 713 18.47 -28.28 -8.63
C MET A 713 20.00 -28.21 -8.40
N ASN A 714 20.81 -28.86 -9.24
CA ASN A 714 22.28 -28.77 -9.16
C ASN A 714 22.88 -27.77 -10.16
N ASN A 715 22.05 -27.16 -11.01
CA ASN A 715 22.42 -26.00 -11.83
C ASN A 715 22.09 -24.73 -11.04
N ILE A 716 22.99 -24.31 -10.15
CA ILE A 716 22.76 -23.18 -9.24
C ILE A 716 22.35 -21.91 -9.98
N PRO A 717 23.00 -21.50 -11.09
CA PRO A 717 22.60 -20.32 -11.86
C PRO A 717 21.16 -20.32 -12.39
N HIS A 718 20.53 -21.49 -12.52
CA HIS A 718 19.12 -21.62 -12.87
C HIS A 718 18.23 -21.78 -11.64
N ALA A 719 18.59 -22.72 -10.76
CA ALA A 719 17.77 -23.12 -9.63
C ALA A 719 17.58 -22.00 -8.59
N LEU A 720 18.52 -21.06 -8.50
CA LEU A 720 18.42 -19.93 -7.59
C LEU A 720 17.28 -18.97 -7.97
N PHE A 721 16.94 -18.90 -9.27
CA PHE A 721 15.95 -17.96 -9.79
C PHE A 721 14.61 -18.62 -10.14
N LEU A 722 14.29 -19.79 -9.57
CA LEU A 722 13.00 -20.45 -9.83
C LEU A 722 11.82 -19.54 -9.48
N GLY A 723 11.92 -18.81 -8.36
CA GLY A 723 10.90 -17.85 -7.98
C GLY A 723 10.75 -16.70 -8.97
N ASN A 724 11.86 -16.11 -9.44
CA ASN A 724 11.84 -15.06 -10.47
C ASN A 724 11.27 -15.57 -11.81
N HIS A 725 11.54 -16.83 -12.18
CA HIS A 725 11.00 -17.44 -13.39
C HIS A 725 9.48 -17.64 -13.33
N ALA A 726 8.93 -17.97 -12.16
CA ALA A 726 7.50 -18.16 -11.93
C ALA A 726 6.76 -16.89 -11.48
N SER A 727 7.48 -15.81 -11.15
CA SER A 727 6.93 -14.59 -10.54
C SER A 727 6.23 -14.86 -9.20
N CYS A 728 6.89 -15.62 -8.32
CA CYS A 728 6.38 -15.96 -6.98
C CYS A 728 7.21 -15.35 -5.84
N CYS A 729 6.74 -15.49 -4.61
CA CYS A 729 7.31 -14.87 -3.41
C CYS A 729 8.74 -15.32 -3.06
N THR A 730 9.18 -16.46 -3.59
CA THR A 730 10.55 -16.98 -3.40
C THR A 730 11.54 -16.47 -4.45
N ALA A 731 11.16 -15.45 -5.24
CA ALA A 731 12.09 -14.70 -6.07
C ALA A 731 13.20 -14.07 -5.19
N VAL A 732 14.42 -14.03 -5.73
CA VAL A 732 15.63 -13.62 -4.99
C VAL A 732 15.54 -12.21 -4.40
N ASP A 733 14.85 -11.31 -5.10
CA ASP A 733 14.58 -9.91 -4.77
C ASP A 733 13.19 -9.72 -4.14
N SER A 734 12.65 -10.76 -3.50
CA SER A 734 11.35 -10.75 -2.83
C SER A 734 11.45 -11.28 -1.40
N PHE A 735 10.36 -11.15 -0.65
CA PHE A 735 10.32 -11.35 0.81
C PHE A 735 10.62 -12.78 1.29
N ASN A 736 10.41 -13.80 0.46
CA ASN A 736 10.81 -15.19 0.77
C ASN A 736 12.03 -15.65 -0.06
N GLY A 737 12.76 -14.72 -0.66
CA GLY A 737 13.94 -15.00 -1.48
C GLY A 737 15.01 -15.79 -0.72
N TRP A 738 15.12 -15.57 0.60
CA TRP A 738 16.05 -16.27 1.51
C TRP A 738 15.98 -17.80 1.43
N SER A 739 14.83 -18.35 1.03
CA SER A 739 14.62 -19.80 0.92
C SER A 739 15.32 -20.43 -0.29
N ALA A 740 15.66 -19.65 -1.33
CA ALA A 740 16.18 -20.16 -2.59
C ALA A 740 17.53 -20.91 -2.45
N PRO A 741 18.55 -20.39 -1.72
CA PRO A 741 19.77 -21.15 -1.43
C PRO A 741 19.48 -22.42 -0.62
N ALA A 742 18.57 -22.34 0.37
CA ALA A 742 18.22 -23.48 1.23
C ALA A 742 17.57 -24.62 0.43
N TYR A 743 16.69 -24.34 -0.52
CA TYR A 743 16.12 -25.35 -1.42
C TYR A 743 17.17 -26.06 -2.29
N ILE A 744 18.23 -25.36 -2.67
CA ILE A 744 19.33 -25.93 -3.47
C ILE A 744 20.19 -26.85 -2.61
N MET A 745 20.52 -26.44 -1.39
CA MET A 745 21.34 -27.22 -0.46
C MET A 745 20.62 -28.49 0.04
N ASN A 746 19.33 -28.39 0.36
CA ASN A 746 18.56 -29.45 0.98
C ASN A 746 17.94 -30.41 -0.04
N LYS A 747 18.46 -31.63 -0.13
CA LYS A 747 18.09 -32.65 -1.13
C LYS A 747 16.84 -33.45 -0.80
N LEU A 748 16.15 -33.13 0.30
CA LEU A 748 14.78 -33.58 0.53
C LEU A 748 13.78 -32.86 -0.37
N ILE A 749 14.13 -31.66 -0.85
CA ILE A 749 13.33 -30.83 -1.75
C ILE A 749 13.76 -31.05 -3.21
N SER A 750 12.79 -31.03 -4.11
CA SER A 750 13.00 -30.89 -5.54
C SER A 750 11.96 -29.96 -6.16
N SER A 751 11.93 -29.85 -7.49
CA SER A 751 10.94 -29.04 -8.19
C SER A 751 10.60 -29.64 -9.56
N ILE A 752 9.37 -29.38 -10.01
CA ILE A 752 8.88 -29.59 -11.37
C ILE A 752 8.68 -28.20 -12.00
N GLU A 753 9.18 -28.01 -13.22
CA GLU A 753 9.08 -26.76 -13.98
C GLU A 753 8.25 -26.92 -15.26
N VAL A 754 7.63 -25.82 -15.68
CA VAL A 754 6.85 -25.72 -16.91
C VAL A 754 7.50 -24.71 -17.85
N LYS A 755 7.66 -25.11 -19.12
CA LYS A 755 8.30 -24.33 -20.18
C LYS A 755 7.38 -24.11 -21.37
N ASP A 756 7.46 -22.93 -21.97
CA ASP A 756 6.92 -22.56 -23.28
C ASP A 756 8.10 -22.17 -24.20
N GLY A 757 8.55 -23.12 -25.03
CA GLY A 757 9.84 -23.02 -25.71
C GLY A 757 11.00 -22.94 -24.71
N ASP A 758 11.85 -21.91 -24.85
CA ASP A 758 12.96 -21.63 -23.93
C ASP A 758 12.53 -20.82 -22.69
N ASN A 759 11.27 -20.40 -22.62
CA ASN A 759 10.78 -19.58 -21.51
C ASN A 759 10.20 -20.46 -20.40
N PHE A 760 10.70 -20.27 -19.19
CA PHE A 760 10.08 -20.82 -17.98
C PHE A 760 8.81 -20.02 -17.64
N ILE A 761 7.71 -20.73 -17.41
CA ILE A 761 6.38 -20.15 -17.22
C ILE A 761 5.70 -20.56 -15.91
N GLY A 762 6.29 -21.49 -15.17
CA GLY A 762 5.81 -21.89 -13.85
C GLY A 762 6.63 -23.00 -13.23
N ASN A 763 6.36 -23.31 -11.97
CA ASN A 763 6.98 -24.40 -11.24
C ASN A 763 6.10 -24.88 -10.07
N THR A 764 6.53 -25.96 -9.44
CA THR A 764 6.06 -26.41 -8.13
C THR A 764 7.23 -27.00 -7.37
N MET A 765 7.40 -26.63 -6.11
CA MET A 765 8.32 -27.29 -5.20
C MET A 765 7.72 -28.64 -4.77
N CYS A 766 8.55 -29.65 -4.59
CA CYS A 766 8.07 -30.98 -4.24
C CYS A 766 8.96 -31.69 -3.21
N TYR A 767 8.35 -32.54 -2.40
CA TYR A 767 9.00 -33.36 -1.38
C TYR A 767 8.29 -34.70 -1.22
N ILE A 768 8.95 -35.62 -0.50
CA ILE A 768 8.34 -36.90 -0.12
C ILE A 768 7.86 -36.77 1.32
N ALA A 769 6.64 -37.22 1.60
CA ALA A 769 6.07 -37.28 2.95
C ALA A 769 5.62 -38.71 3.30
N LEU A 770 5.52 -39.01 4.59
CA LEU A 770 4.81 -40.18 5.11
C LEU A 770 3.40 -39.77 5.50
N ILE A 771 2.42 -40.20 4.71
CA ILE A 771 0.99 -40.02 4.97
C ILE A 771 0.42 -41.41 5.25
N ASP A 772 -0.24 -41.59 6.39
CA ASP A 772 -0.72 -42.90 6.85
C ASP A 772 0.40 -43.98 6.85
N ASN A 773 1.61 -43.57 7.26
CA ASN A 773 2.84 -44.38 7.24
C ASN A 773 3.27 -44.90 5.85
N LYS A 774 2.76 -44.33 4.76
CA LYS A 774 3.12 -44.67 3.38
C LYS A 774 3.78 -43.47 2.70
N PRO A 775 4.80 -43.70 1.84
CA PRO A 775 5.40 -42.61 1.09
C PRO A 775 4.39 -42.02 0.11
N ALA A 776 4.39 -40.70 0.01
CA ALA A 776 3.64 -39.92 -0.95
C ALA A 776 4.52 -38.83 -1.56
N LEU A 777 4.30 -38.50 -2.83
CA LEU A 777 4.85 -37.30 -3.44
C LEU A 777 3.92 -36.14 -3.09
N VAL A 778 4.46 -35.10 -2.50
CA VAL A 778 3.74 -33.85 -2.22
C VAL A 778 4.26 -32.78 -3.16
N LEU A 779 3.34 -32.13 -3.85
CA LEU A 779 3.54 -30.89 -4.57
C LEU A 779 3.10 -29.75 -3.63
N ASP A 780 3.92 -28.72 -3.42
CA ASP A 780 3.62 -27.68 -2.42
C ASP A 780 2.48 -26.77 -2.91
N ASN A 781 2.82 -25.77 -3.73
CA ASN A 781 1.90 -24.99 -4.56
C ASN A 781 2.29 -25.12 -6.04
N ILE A 782 1.36 -24.80 -6.95
CA ILE A 782 1.65 -24.71 -8.38
C ILE A 782 1.61 -23.24 -8.77
N GLU A 783 2.76 -22.68 -9.10
CA GLU A 783 2.92 -21.30 -9.56
C GLU A 783 3.01 -21.25 -11.09
N LEU A 784 2.27 -20.31 -11.67
CA LEU A 784 2.20 -20.11 -13.12
C LEU A 784 2.12 -18.61 -13.42
N LYS A 785 2.75 -18.20 -14.52
CA LYS A 785 2.58 -16.85 -15.05
C LYS A 785 1.11 -16.60 -15.44
N PRO A 786 0.59 -15.37 -15.25
CA PRO A 786 -0.84 -15.06 -15.36
C PRO A 786 -1.56 -15.64 -16.59
N GLN A 787 -0.95 -15.50 -17.78
CA GLN A 787 -1.52 -16.00 -19.04
C GLN A 787 -1.64 -17.54 -19.17
N TYR A 788 -1.05 -18.31 -18.25
CA TYR A 788 -1.08 -19.77 -18.20
C TYR A 788 -1.88 -20.33 -17.01
N GLN A 789 -2.32 -19.47 -16.10
CA GLN A 789 -3.00 -19.89 -14.89
C GLN A 789 -4.36 -20.53 -15.21
N TYR A 790 -4.78 -21.44 -14.34
CA TYR A 790 -6.08 -22.11 -14.36
C TYR A 790 -6.39 -22.82 -15.68
N ASN A 791 -5.34 -23.34 -16.31
CA ASN A 791 -5.46 -24.15 -17.51
C ASN A 791 -5.39 -25.63 -17.14
N ASP A 792 -6.51 -26.34 -17.26
CA ASP A 792 -6.62 -27.75 -16.90
C ASP A 792 -5.61 -28.64 -17.64
N LYS A 793 -5.28 -28.33 -18.90
CA LYS A 793 -4.26 -29.10 -19.63
C LYS A 793 -2.85 -28.92 -19.07
N ILE A 794 -2.53 -27.75 -18.52
CA ILE A 794 -1.24 -27.51 -17.86
C ILE A 794 -1.21 -28.27 -16.53
N ARG A 795 -2.28 -28.16 -15.74
CA ARG A 795 -2.45 -28.92 -14.49
C ARG A 795 -2.30 -30.43 -14.74
N ASP A 796 -3.01 -30.95 -15.73
CA ASP A 796 -2.99 -32.38 -16.06
C ASP A 796 -1.59 -32.81 -16.52
N ALA A 797 -0.88 -31.98 -17.29
CA ALA A 797 0.51 -32.27 -17.67
C ALA A 797 1.46 -32.30 -16.46
N ILE A 798 1.25 -31.42 -15.46
CA ILE A 798 1.98 -31.46 -14.18
C ILE A 798 1.69 -32.75 -13.43
N PHE A 799 0.42 -33.15 -13.32
CA PHE A 799 0.04 -34.38 -12.63
C PHE A 799 0.52 -35.64 -13.36
N GLU A 800 0.46 -35.66 -14.70
CA GLU A 800 1.05 -36.74 -15.50
C GLU A 800 2.56 -36.82 -15.33
N TYR A 801 3.25 -35.68 -15.28
CA TYR A 801 4.67 -35.68 -14.96
C TYR A 801 4.96 -36.14 -13.53
N ALA A 802 4.14 -35.77 -12.55
CA ALA A 802 4.26 -36.26 -11.17
C ALA A 802 4.07 -37.78 -11.08
N LYS A 803 3.11 -38.36 -11.82
CA LYS A 803 2.93 -39.82 -11.94
C LYS A 803 4.16 -40.48 -12.57
N LYS A 804 4.73 -39.87 -13.61
CA LYS A 804 5.97 -40.32 -14.25
C LYS A 804 7.14 -40.27 -13.27
N LEU A 805 7.30 -39.19 -12.51
CA LEU A 805 8.33 -39.05 -11.48
C LEU A 805 8.20 -40.14 -10.41
N CYS A 806 6.99 -40.42 -9.92
CA CYS A 806 6.75 -41.54 -9.00
C CYS A 806 7.23 -42.89 -9.56
N ALA A 807 6.97 -43.15 -10.85
CA ALA A 807 7.48 -44.37 -11.52
C ALA A 807 9.01 -44.38 -11.59
N GLU A 808 9.64 -43.24 -11.90
CA GLU A 808 11.10 -43.10 -11.92
C GLU A 808 11.74 -43.28 -10.53
N LEU A 809 11.02 -42.92 -9.47
CA LEU A 809 11.43 -43.15 -8.08
C LEU A 809 11.26 -44.62 -7.64
N GLY A 810 10.74 -45.49 -8.50
CA GLY A 810 10.53 -46.92 -8.22
C GLY A 810 9.20 -47.23 -7.54
N LYS A 811 8.30 -46.25 -7.42
CA LYS A 811 6.98 -46.37 -6.78
C LYS A 811 5.89 -45.83 -7.72
N PRO A 812 5.58 -46.54 -8.83
CA PRO A 812 4.63 -46.04 -9.83
C PRO A 812 3.23 -45.76 -9.28
N GLN A 813 2.83 -46.42 -8.19
CA GLN A 813 1.54 -46.25 -7.51
C GLN A 813 1.64 -45.40 -6.23
N MET A 814 2.73 -44.65 -6.04
CA MET A 814 2.87 -43.74 -4.89
C MET A 814 1.76 -42.69 -4.90
N ALA A 815 1.13 -42.44 -3.75
CA ALA A 815 0.11 -41.42 -3.65
C ALA A 815 0.69 -40.05 -4.02
N ILE A 816 -0.13 -39.19 -4.61
CA ILE A 816 0.25 -37.83 -4.97
C ILE A 816 -0.71 -36.88 -4.28
N TYR A 817 -0.16 -36.00 -3.45
CA TYR A 817 -0.89 -34.94 -2.81
C TYR A 817 -0.36 -33.58 -3.27
N LEU A 818 -1.22 -32.59 -3.13
CA LEU A 818 -0.92 -31.19 -3.39
C LEU A 818 -1.32 -30.40 -2.13
N GLY A 819 -0.55 -29.37 -1.76
CA GLY A 819 -0.84 -28.50 -0.62
C GLY A 819 -2.23 -27.84 -0.72
N PRO A 820 -2.71 -27.12 0.30
CA PRO A 820 -4.08 -26.60 0.31
C PRO A 820 -4.27 -25.28 -0.44
N ASN A 821 -3.20 -24.49 -0.59
CA ASN A 821 -3.32 -23.06 -0.79
C ASN A 821 -2.55 -22.55 -2.02
N ARG A 822 -3.01 -21.40 -2.54
CA ARG A 822 -2.29 -20.54 -3.51
C ARG A 822 -2.01 -21.14 -4.89
N HIS A 823 -2.64 -22.25 -5.25
CA HIS A 823 -2.49 -22.84 -6.59
C HIS A 823 -3.01 -21.94 -7.70
N LYS A 824 -2.22 -21.80 -8.76
CA LYS A 824 -2.59 -21.14 -10.00
C LYS A 824 -3.21 -22.12 -11.01
N VAL A 825 -3.84 -23.19 -10.53
CA VAL A 825 -4.54 -24.21 -11.32
C VAL A 825 -5.89 -24.54 -10.69
N ASN A 826 -6.84 -25.06 -11.47
CA ASN A 826 -8.14 -25.46 -10.96
C ASN A 826 -8.08 -26.84 -10.27
N LEU A 827 -8.52 -26.91 -9.02
CA LEU A 827 -8.51 -28.13 -8.20
C LEU A 827 -9.90 -28.57 -7.74
N ASP A 828 -10.97 -27.93 -8.22
CA ASP A 828 -12.33 -28.12 -7.69
C ASP A 828 -12.84 -29.57 -7.81
N GLU A 829 -12.27 -30.37 -8.71
CA GLU A 829 -12.62 -31.79 -8.89
C GLU A 829 -11.83 -32.75 -7.98
N PHE A 830 -10.82 -32.27 -7.27
CA PHE A 830 -9.97 -33.09 -6.40
C PHE A 830 -10.44 -32.96 -4.95
N PRO A 831 -10.56 -34.07 -4.21
CA PRO A 831 -10.90 -34.00 -2.81
C PRO A 831 -9.80 -33.40 -1.98
N ILE A 832 -10.22 -32.66 -0.95
CA ILE A 832 -9.36 -32.14 0.09
C ILE A 832 -9.61 -32.90 1.40
N GLU A 833 -8.57 -33.50 1.93
CA GLU A 833 -8.62 -34.27 3.18
C GLU A 833 -7.58 -33.71 4.16
N ASN A 834 -7.94 -33.58 5.44
CA ASN A 834 -6.94 -33.29 6.47
C ASN A 834 -6.02 -34.49 6.64
N LYS A 835 -4.72 -34.27 6.41
CA LYS A 835 -3.68 -35.30 6.55
C LYS A 835 -2.74 -34.95 7.68
N HIS A 836 -2.41 -36.00 8.43
CA HIS A 836 -1.32 -36.01 9.38
C HIS A 836 -0.09 -36.63 8.72
N PHE A 837 1.01 -35.89 8.63
CA PHE A 837 2.17 -36.35 7.89
C PHE A 837 3.49 -35.82 8.41
N THR A 838 4.57 -36.54 8.07
CA THR A 838 5.95 -36.13 8.33
C THR A 838 6.70 -36.05 7.01
N ILE A 839 7.46 -34.99 6.80
CA ILE A 839 8.30 -34.86 5.60
C ILE A 839 9.52 -35.79 5.75
N VAL A 840 9.80 -36.56 4.69
CA VAL A 840 10.89 -37.55 4.68
C VAL A 840 12.22 -36.86 4.43
N GLY A 841 13.02 -36.75 5.49
CA GLY A 841 14.37 -36.21 5.42
C GLY A 841 14.64 -35.30 6.60
N SER A 842 15.61 -34.40 6.40
CA SER A 842 15.97 -33.37 7.38
C SER A 842 16.56 -32.18 6.64
N THR A 843 16.29 -30.96 7.09
CA THR A 843 17.01 -29.76 6.66
C THR A 843 18.23 -29.46 7.54
N GLY A 844 18.50 -30.27 8.56
CA GLY A 844 19.53 -29.94 9.56
C GLY A 844 19.10 -28.70 10.32
N ASP A 845 19.96 -27.71 10.41
CA ASP A 845 19.66 -26.41 11.04
C ASP A 845 19.05 -25.40 10.04
N ASP A 846 18.99 -25.73 8.75
CA ASP A 846 18.45 -24.85 7.73
C ASP A 846 16.92 -24.78 7.85
N LYS A 847 16.35 -23.62 7.55
CA LYS A 847 14.91 -23.46 7.32
C LYS A 847 14.62 -23.47 5.83
N ILE A 848 13.43 -23.95 5.48
CA ILE A 848 12.86 -23.82 4.14
C ILE A 848 11.46 -23.19 4.26
N TYR A 849 11.09 -22.40 3.26
CA TYR A 849 9.73 -21.89 3.17
C TYR A 849 8.80 -22.97 2.61
N LEU A 850 7.58 -23.10 3.13
CA LEU A 850 6.56 -24.00 2.59
C LEU A 850 5.25 -23.24 2.41
N ASP A 851 4.69 -23.29 1.21
CA ASP A 851 3.52 -22.47 0.86
C ASP A 851 2.21 -23.00 1.46
N TYR A 852 2.19 -24.25 1.97
CA TYR A 852 0.97 -24.80 2.58
C TYR A 852 0.48 -23.98 3.78
N ASP A 853 1.38 -23.46 4.61
CA ASP A 853 1.09 -22.55 5.73
C ASP A 853 1.78 -21.18 5.61
N ALA A 854 2.55 -20.97 4.54
CA ALA A 854 3.30 -19.75 4.25
C ALA A 854 4.31 -19.41 5.35
N GLU A 855 4.97 -20.42 5.93
CA GLU A 855 5.96 -20.25 7.00
C GLU A 855 7.31 -20.92 6.71
N ALA A 856 8.30 -20.52 7.52
CA ALA A 856 9.65 -21.07 7.52
C ALA A 856 9.76 -22.26 8.48
N HIS A 857 10.14 -23.42 7.96
CA HIS A 857 10.23 -24.67 8.71
C HIS A 857 11.62 -25.27 8.73
N GLN A 858 12.04 -25.74 9.90
CA GLN A 858 13.16 -26.67 10.04
C GLN A 858 12.60 -28.09 10.03
N ILE A 859 12.91 -28.87 8.99
CA ILE A 859 12.39 -30.22 8.84
C ILE A 859 13.23 -31.19 9.65
N SER A 860 12.57 -31.91 10.55
CA SER A 860 13.14 -33.02 11.29
C SER A 860 12.13 -34.17 11.34
N LYS A 861 12.57 -35.37 11.76
CA LYS A 861 11.69 -36.53 11.91
C LYS A 861 10.58 -36.35 12.96
N ASP A 862 10.78 -35.43 13.90
CA ASP A 862 9.83 -35.16 14.98
C ASP A 862 8.80 -34.10 14.58
N LEU A 863 9.07 -33.33 13.51
CA LEU A 863 8.11 -32.39 12.97
C LEU A 863 6.98 -33.14 12.29
N THR A 864 5.80 -33.02 12.87
CA THR A 864 4.59 -33.58 12.31
C THR A 864 3.63 -32.47 11.96
N ILE A 865 3.03 -32.57 10.78
CA ILE A 865 2.21 -31.52 10.18
C ILE A 865 0.80 -32.06 10.02
N ASP A 866 -0.17 -31.25 10.43
CA ASP A 866 -1.59 -31.46 10.17
C ASP A 866 -2.05 -30.38 9.20
N SER A 867 -2.39 -30.78 7.97
CA SER A 867 -2.80 -29.82 6.94
C SER A 867 -3.83 -30.44 5.98
N PRO A 868 -4.80 -29.65 5.49
CA PRO A 868 -5.62 -30.06 4.36
C PRO A 868 -4.75 -30.28 3.11
N MET A 869 -4.98 -31.38 2.40
CA MET A 869 -4.26 -31.71 1.18
C MET A 869 -5.20 -32.19 0.09
N TYR A 870 -5.00 -31.70 -1.15
CA TYR A 870 -5.70 -32.27 -2.30
C TYR A 870 -5.10 -33.62 -2.65
N LYS A 871 -5.95 -34.63 -2.79
CA LYS A 871 -5.55 -35.96 -3.23
C LYS A 871 -5.68 -36.07 -4.75
N ILE A 872 -4.54 -36.14 -5.42
CA ILE A 872 -4.45 -36.24 -6.88
C ILE A 872 -4.51 -37.71 -7.33
N ARG A 873 -3.88 -38.59 -6.55
CA ARG A 873 -3.85 -40.03 -6.80
C ARG A 873 -3.76 -40.82 -5.50
#